data_AF-A0A0F8D329-F1
#
_entry.id   AF-A0A0F8D329-F1
#
_cell.length_a   1.000
_cell.length_b   1.000
_cell.length_c   1.000
_cell.angle_alpha   90.00
_cell.angle_beta   90.00
_cell.angle_gamma   90.00
#
_symmetry.space_group_name_H-M   'P 1'
#
loop_
_entity.id
_entity.type
_entity.pdbx_description
1 polymer ?
#
loop_
_entity_poly.entity_id
_entity_poly.type
_entity_poly.pdbx_seq_one_letter_code
_entity_poly.pdbx_strand_id
1 'polypeptide(L)'
;MGIKNYIKMLCLLIVLGLLCETAAAQVSSSEGNRIWDENSNQNFTYTWTPQTYSGFYYDLDTGVGSENMTIQLTEGSRSVQRNELQYETRPIKTEFEFGDWDSYQVIGFMAEKYFAGYTENSSFVKDDISVISEGQLSKILTDSDDRKSLYTGSSLILEEGYSLNIVEVDINGDTVWVQLEKDGDVVDEDFLSSNSDYVYETKLGAAEDVPLIAVHLAQIFSGRETNAVFVEGIFQISDEYVQIENGDRFGKMEISSTSSSGITMKNRDSITLSKGDTIDIMGKLSFVVADANELRFAPIVETSEPGTYELRGTVYDEVFKTTVWTPFNFEGFYYSIDENVSTESLTLKEGISGRSINDEALVYSTSPALVKFEHDGWGSYEVIGFMAEKYFAGYPANTFGNSKSVSVLSDNILAKVLIDDDNKKSMSTGSSIVLENGYSLKASEVDINGKSVLFELYKDGKLLDSGIVSQNGDYIYEADIGGAEEVPMIAVHLSTVFRSRETDAVFIEGVFQISDDYSELSQGESFDRMEISTISSSGITMRNEDSISLSKGNTIDLMGNVKFKVADSSVLRFYPFVEVESAAQDQLEIEAPDVLVVGQAAEIQVMARNVSVSDVEIFLEDERIGTTGDDGTLTYTPNQEGKFTLSANKAGYISGSKDVDVVGAGVLKLLLSISPETVRIGDQINIVVTDSVEKKPVSGADVFFGGLKVEGQTGTDGTVSYWVTAPGTYTVNATKAGYEEGETVIEVSEDRANFEYSDFSIEPASVKGGDAVTIQVKVENTGNIAGETEVELLVNNESVDSKAVSLEAGASTVVDFSHTEEEAGTYNVEVGDMSGSYEVTKSTPFLSGIATLGILATAFILLRKRRN
;
A
#
# COMPACT_ATOMS: atom_id res chain seq x y z
N MET A 1 53.61 30.26 38.96
CA MET A 1 52.79 30.22 40.18
C MET A 1 51.57 31.10 39.95
N GLY A 2 50.42 30.63 39.52
CA GLY A 2 49.95 29.31 39.06
C GLY A 2 48.54 29.60 38.51
N ILE A 3 48.22 29.29 37.26
CA ILE A 3 47.77 27.95 36.85
C ILE A 3 46.93 27.34 37.98
N LYS A 4 45.67 27.77 38.13
CA LYS A 4 44.69 27.03 38.94
C LYS A 4 43.20 27.32 38.69
N ASN A 5 42.82 28.37 37.95
CA ASN A 5 41.39 28.68 37.75
C ASN A 5 40.86 28.49 36.32
N TYR A 6 41.70 28.25 35.31
CA TYR A 6 41.22 27.90 33.97
C TYR A 6 41.09 26.38 33.74
N ILE A 7 41.64 25.54 34.63
CA ILE A 7 41.56 24.07 34.51
C ILE A 7 40.28 23.52 35.16
N LYS A 8 39.62 24.25 36.06
CA LYS A 8 38.36 23.79 36.68
C LYS A 8 37.09 24.16 35.91
N MET A 9 37.14 25.14 35.01
CA MET A 9 36.01 25.50 34.16
C MET A 9 36.11 24.88 32.76
N LEU A 10 37.33 24.51 32.32
CA LEU A 10 37.53 23.70 31.12
C LEU A 10 37.30 22.20 31.40
N CYS A 11 37.51 21.71 32.63
CA CYS A 11 37.11 20.36 33.04
C CYS A 11 35.63 20.22 33.46
N LEU A 12 34.83 21.29 33.45
CA LEU A 12 33.39 21.22 33.70
C LEU A 12 32.57 21.29 32.39
N LEU A 13 33.15 21.82 31.32
CA LEU A 13 32.59 21.81 29.96
C LEU A 13 33.13 20.67 29.07
N ILE A 14 34.15 19.94 29.52
CA ILE A 14 34.66 18.71 28.87
C ILE A 14 34.14 17.43 29.56
N VAL A 15 33.33 17.56 30.62
CA VAL A 15 32.73 16.41 31.34
C VAL A 15 31.21 16.28 31.11
N LEU A 16 30.59 17.19 30.33
CA LEU A 16 29.20 17.06 29.89
C LEU A 16 29.01 16.71 28.40
N GLY A 17 30.11 16.58 27.63
CA GLY A 17 30.10 16.23 26.21
C GLY A 17 30.82 14.91 25.89
N LEU A 18 30.99 14.04 26.88
CA LEU A 18 31.72 12.76 26.75
C LEU A 18 30.99 11.59 27.43
N LEU A 19 29.68 11.71 27.59
CA LEU A 19 28.78 10.59 27.87
C LEU A 19 27.81 10.48 26.69
N CYS A 20 28.33 10.20 25.50
CA CYS A 20 27.65 9.25 24.63
C CYS A 20 27.84 7.88 25.30
N GLU A 21 27.08 7.64 26.37
CA GLU A 21 26.72 6.26 26.64
C GLU A 21 25.92 5.85 25.42
N THR A 22 26.44 4.88 24.68
CA THR A 22 25.66 3.97 23.85
C THR A 22 24.67 3.24 24.76
N ALA A 23 23.75 3.98 25.36
CA ALA A 23 22.52 3.44 25.85
C ALA A 23 21.69 3.28 24.59
N ALA A 24 21.63 2.05 24.08
CA ALA A 24 20.39 1.60 23.48
C ALA A 24 19.29 2.13 24.40
N ALA A 25 18.44 3.02 23.89
CA ALA A 25 17.37 3.60 24.69
C ALA A 25 16.52 2.43 25.21
N GLN A 26 16.82 1.98 26.43
CA GLN A 26 16.02 0.97 27.10
C GLN A 26 14.73 1.69 27.48
N VAL A 27 13.75 1.58 26.58
CA VAL A 27 12.36 1.94 26.83
C VAL A 27 11.94 1.19 28.10
N SER A 28 11.54 1.95 29.12
CA SER A 28 11.28 1.44 30.47
C SER A 28 9.88 0.84 30.65
N SER A 29 9.18 0.52 29.55
CA SER A 29 7.94 -0.27 29.58
C SER A 29 8.00 -1.33 28.48
N SER A 30 8.02 -2.60 28.88
CA SER A 30 7.93 -3.79 28.02
C SER A 30 6.60 -3.91 27.25
N GLU A 31 5.65 -3.02 27.52
CA GLU A 31 4.32 -2.96 26.93
C GLU A 31 4.38 -2.09 25.66
N GLY A 32 3.85 -2.59 24.54
CA GLY A 32 3.77 -1.82 23.30
C GLY A 32 4.75 -2.20 22.19
N ASN A 33 5.61 -3.20 22.39
CA ASN A 33 6.51 -3.68 21.34
C ASN A 33 5.81 -4.78 20.50
N ARG A 34 6.08 -4.81 19.20
CA ARG A 34 5.71 -5.96 18.37
C ARG A 34 6.73 -7.10 18.51
N ILE A 35 7.99 -6.79 18.81
CA ILE A 35 9.06 -7.79 18.91
C ILE A 35 9.17 -8.29 20.34
N TRP A 36 9.18 -9.60 20.51
CA TRP A 36 9.54 -10.23 21.78
C TRP A 36 11.01 -10.61 21.79
N ASP A 37 11.76 -10.19 22.81
CA ASP A 37 13.20 -10.46 22.99
C ASP A 37 13.48 -10.90 24.45
N GLU A 38 14.07 -12.09 24.59
CA GLU A 38 14.47 -12.70 25.86
C GLU A 38 15.35 -11.79 26.74
N ASN A 39 16.17 -10.93 26.12
CA ASN A 39 17.07 -10.03 26.85
C ASN A 39 16.44 -8.68 27.24
N SER A 40 15.22 -8.40 26.78
CA SER A 40 14.56 -7.09 26.96
C SER A 40 13.74 -6.96 28.26
N ASN A 41 13.82 -7.96 29.16
CA ASN A 41 12.99 -8.06 30.38
C ASN A 41 11.48 -8.02 30.11
N GLN A 42 11.04 -8.43 28.93
CA GLN A 42 9.62 -8.58 28.61
C GLN A 42 8.99 -9.73 29.41
N ASN A 43 7.67 -9.64 29.60
CA ASN A 43 6.93 -10.69 30.29
C ASN A 43 6.83 -11.94 29.40
N PHE A 44 6.99 -13.13 30.00
CA PHE A 44 6.77 -14.40 29.31
C PHE A 44 5.30 -14.64 28.98
N THR A 45 4.36 -13.95 29.63
CA THR A 45 3.01 -13.76 29.09
C THR A 45 2.97 -12.43 28.36
N TYR A 46 2.89 -12.48 27.04
CA TYR A 46 2.93 -11.31 26.18
C TYR A 46 1.67 -11.20 25.35
N THR A 47 1.12 -10.01 25.19
CA THR A 47 -0.07 -9.76 24.37
C THR A 47 0.22 -8.68 23.34
N TRP A 48 0.01 -9.02 22.06
CA TRP A 48 -0.14 -8.07 20.98
C TRP A 48 -1.59 -7.61 20.90
N THR A 49 -1.80 -6.30 20.84
CA THR A 49 -3.12 -5.67 20.72
C THR A 49 -3.17 -4.88 19.42
N PRO A 50 -4.36 -4.41 19.01
CA PRO A 50 -4.50 -3.61 17.81
C PRO A 50 -3.67 -2.32 17.88
N GLN A 51 -3.45 -1.75 19.05
CA GLN A 51 -2.62 -0.56 19.18
C GLN A 51 -1.12 -0.83 19.00
N THR A 52 -0.65 -2.06 19.29
CA THR A 52 0.79 -2.38 19.38
C THR A 52 1.31 -3.18 18.19
N TYR A 53 0.41 -3.77 17.42
CA TYR A 53 0.74 -4.54 16.23
C TYR A 53 -0.08 -4.04 15.04
N SER A 54 0.62 -3.50 14.05
CA SER A 54 0.15 -3.00 12.73
C SER A 54 -0.75 -3.99 12.00
N GLY A 55 -0.46 -5.28 12.12
CA GLY A 55 -1.21 -6.32 11.42
C GLY A 55 -2.64 -6.55 11.89
N PHE A 56 -3.02 -6.05 13.08
CA PHE A 56 -4.38 -6.17 13.57
C PHE A 56 -5.25 -4.99 13.18
N TYR A 57 -6.51 -5.29 12.88
CA TYR A 57 -7.49 -4.27 12.55
C TYR A 57 -7.68 -3.30 13.72
N TYR A 58 -7.46 -2.01 13.45
CA TYR A 58 -7.60 -0.92 14.40
C TYR A 58 -8.21 0.28 13.69
N ASP A 59 -9.39 0.68 14.16
CA ASP A 59 -10.02 1.94 13.76
C ASP A 59 -9.44 3.05 14.65
N LEU A 60 -8.71 3.98 14.03
CA LEU A 60 -8.03 5.09 14.70
C LEU A 60 -9.02 6.14 15.23
N ASP A 61 -10.14 6.33 14.55
CA ASP A 61 -11.13 7.38 14.80
C ASP A 61 -12.01 7.04 15.98
N THR A 62 -12.35 5.76 16.14
CA THR A 62 -13.02 5.25 17.34
C THR A 62 -12.01 4.84 18.42
N GLY A 63 -10.80 4.46 18.02
CA GLY A 63 -9.75 3.87 18.87
C GLY A 63 -10.06 2.46 19.31
N VAL A 64 -10.87 1.75 18.53
CA VAL A 64 -11.32 0.39 18.82
C VAL A 64 -10.64 -0.56 17.84
N GLY A 65 -10.10 -1.64 18.39
CA GLY A 65 -9.67 -2.78 17.58
C GLY A 65 -10.33 -4.07 18.06
N SER A 66 -10.31 -5.04 17.16
CA SER A 66 -11.06 -6.30 17.29
C SER A 66 -10.18 -7.44 17.81
N GLU A 67 -8.88 -7.44 17.52
CA GLU A 67 -8.01 -8.63 17.66
C GLU A 67 -6.99 -8.52 18.81
N ASN A 68 -6.73 -9.63 19.51
CA ASN A 68 -5.61 -9.76 20.45
C ASN A 68 -4.95 -11.12 20.26
N MET A 69 -3.63 -11.17 20.41
CA MET A 69 -2.89 -12.43 20.45
C MET A 69 -2.02 -12.47 21.70
N THR A 70 -2.24 -13.46 22.54
CA THR A 70 -1.50 -13.68 23.78
C THR A 70 -0.67 -14.96 23.66
N ILE A 71 0.63 -14.82 23.88
CA ILE A 71 1.56 -15.94 23.97
C ILE A 71 2.02 -16.14 25.42
N GLN A 72 2.12 -17.39 25.84
CA GLN A 72 2.75 -17.81 27.08
C GLN A 72 4.02 -18.56 26.73
N LEU A 73 5.14 -18.09 27.27
CA LEU A 73 6.46 -18.63 27.04
C LEU A 73 6.99 -19.25 28.34
N THR A 74 7.90 -20.20 28.19
CA THR A 74 8.69 -20.75 29.29
C THR A 74 10.12 -20.26 29.16
N GLU A 75 10.71 -19.75 30.24
CA GLU A 75 12.10 -19.29 30.28
C GLU A 75 13.07 -20.35 29.71
N GLY A 76 13.93 -19.93 28.77
CA GLY A 76 14.88 -20.80 28.08
C GLY A 76 14.27 -21.83 27.10
N SER A 77 12.95 -21.78 26.85
CA SER A 77 12.28 -22.65 25.89
C SER A 77 12.08 -21.95 24.54
N ARG A 78 12.36 -22.66 23.45
CA ARG A 78 11.97 -22.29 22.07
C ARG A 78 10.71 -23.00 21.62
N SER A 79 9.85 -23.39 22.56
CA SER A 79 8.61 -24.07 22.25
C SER A 79 7.45 -23.49 23.03
N VAL A 80 6.43 -23.07 22.30
CA VAL A 80 5.12 -22.68 22.82
C VAL A 80 4.30 -23.96 22.96
N GLN A 81 3.90 -24.32 24.19
CA GLN A 81 3.15 -25.55 24.40
C GLN A 81 1.73 -25.42 23.85
N ARG A 82 1.04 -26.55 23.76
CA ARG A 82 -0.38 -26.59 23.42
C ARG A 82 -1.18 -25.63 24.30
N ASN A 83 -2.06 -24.84 23.68
CA ASN A 83 -2.91 -23.82 24.28
C ASN A 83 -2.18 -22.60 24.87
N GLU A 84 -0.88 -22.45 24.66
CA GLU A 84 -0.09 -21.31 25.14
C GLU A 84 0.00 -20.16 24.13
N LEU A 85 -0.44 -20.34 22.89
CA LEU A 85 -0.78 -19.26 21.96
C LEU A 85 -2.30 -19.17 21.87
N GLN A 86 -2.84 -18.02 22.23
CA GLN A 86 -4.26 -17.72 22.19
C GLN A 86 -4.49 -16.50 21.31
N TYR A 87 -5.46 -16.59 20.41
CA TYR A 87 -5.96 -15.48 19.62
C TYR A 87 -7.41 -15.24 19.98
N GLU A 88 -7.79 -13.98 20.14
CA GLU A 88 -9.14 -13.54 20.45
C GLU A 88 -9.52 -12.44 19.48
N THR A 89 -10.72 -12.50 18.92
CA THR A 89 -11.28 -11.40 18.16
C THR A 89 -12.74 -11.16 18.53
N ARG A 90 -13.19 -9.91 18.44
CA ARG A 90 -14.55 -9.49 18.78
C ARG A 90 -15.13 -8.53 17.73
N PRO A 91 -16.45 -8.56 17.50
CA PRO A 91 -17.08 -7.57 16.65
C PRO A 91 -16.99 -6.18 17.27
N ILE A 92 -16.84 -5.18 16.41
CA ILE A 92 -16.81 -3.77 16.78
C ILE A 92 -17.78 -3.01 15.88
N LYS A 93 -18.37 -1.93 16.38
CA LYS A 93 -19.29 -1.08 15.61
C LYS A 93 -18.47 -0.15 14.69
N THR A 94 -18.89 -0.06 13.44
CA THR A 94 -18.34 0.83 12.41
C THR A 94 -19.49 1.53 11.72
N GLU A 95 -19.33 2.81 11.41
CA GLU A 95 -20.34 3.61 10.72
C GLU A 95 -20.36 3.25 9.23
N PHE A 96 -21.53 3.33 8.58
CA PHE A 96 -21.60 3.25 7.12
C PHE A 96 -21.07 4.56 6.52
N GLU A 97 -20.52 4.50 5.31
CA GLU A 97 -20.17 5.73 4.57
C GLU A 97 -21.43 6.58 4.35
N PHE A 98 -22.55 5.94 4.00
CA PHE A 98 -23.85 6.61 3.97
C PHE A 98 -24.42 6.78 5.39
N GLY A 99 -24.16 7.93 6.00
CA GLY A 99 -24.41 8.19 7.43
C GLY A 99 -25.87 8.01 7.93
N ASP A 100 -26.88 8.09 7.04
CA ASP A 100 -28.30 7.85 7.42
C ASP A 100 -28.59 6.36 7.74
N TRP A 101 -27.67 5.45 7.41
CA TRP A 101 -27.73 4.04 7.79
C TRP A 101 -27.13 3.75 9.19
N ASP A 102 -26.55 4.76 9.86
CA ASP A 102 -25.86 4.68 11.15
C ASP A 102 -24.66 3.71 11.12
N SER A 103 -24.84 2.43 11.46
CA SER A 103 -23.70 1.53 11.67
C SER A 103 -23.98 0.05 11.55
N TYR A 104 -22.91 -0.71 11.30
CA TYR A 104 -22.85 -2.16 11.29
C TYR A 104 -21.70 -2.67 12.17
N GLN A 105 -21.53 -4.00 12.23
CA GLN A 105 -20.44 -4.63 12.95
C GLN A 105 -19.40 -5.22 12.01
N VAL A 106 -18.13 -4.94 12.29
CA VAL A 106 -16.97 -5.55 11.64
C VAL A 106 -16.17 -6.36 12.64
N ILE A 107 -15.44 -7.35 12.16
CA ILE A 107 -14.50 -8.13 12.97
C ILE A 107 -13.21 -8.32 12.19
N GLY A 108 -12.08 -8.17 12.88
CA GLY A 108 -10.78 -8.55 12.33
C GLY A 108 -10.62 -10.05 12.53
N PHE A 109 -10.36 -10.82 11.48
CA PHE A 109 -10.13 -12.25 11.58
C PHE A 109 -8.87 -12.60 10.79
N MET A 110 -7.83 -13.01 11.51
CA MET A 110 -6.50 -13.33 10.97
C MET A 110 -5.89 -12.18 10.14
N ALA A 111 -5.90 -10.97 10.68
CA ALA A 111 -5.42 -9.73 10.05
C ALA A 111 -6.27 -9.20 8.87
N GLU A 112 -7.48 -9.72 8.66
CA GLU A 112 -8.38 -9.22 7.62
C GLU A 112 -9.71 -8.75 8.18
N LYS A 113 -10.33 -7.75 7.54
CA LYS A 113 -11.65 -7.22 7.91
C LYS A 113 -12.77 -8.10 7.34
N TYR A 114 -13.74 -8.45 8.17
CA TYR A 114 -14.96 -9.18 7.81
C TYR A 114 -16.19 -8.49 8.39
N PHE A 115 -17.33 -8.68 7.73
CA PHE A 115 -18.65 -8.36 8.23
C PHE A 115 -19.04 -9.31 9.36
N ALA A 116 -19.54 -8.75 10.46
CA ALA A 116 -19.91 -9.50 11.65
C ALA A 116 -21.42 -9.47 11.96
N GLY A 117 -22.14 -8.47 11.44
CA GLY A 117 -23.56 -8.30 11.71
C GLY A 117 -24.09 -6.88 11.52
N TYR A 118 -25.41 -6.75 11.55
CA TYR A 118 -26.12 -5.48 11.60
C TYR A 118 -26.54 -5.15 13.04
N THR A 119 -26.68 -3.87 13.32
CA THR A 119 -27.16 -3.39 14.63
C THR A 119 -28.61 -2.97 14.55
N GLU A 120 -29.30 -2.86 15.68
CA GLU A 120 -30.67 -2.34 15.79
C GLU A 120 -30.81 -0.90 15.27
N ASN A 121 -29.68 -0.20 15.10
CA ASN A 121 -29.63 1.15 14.56
C ASN A 121 -29.40 1.18 13.04
N SER A 122 -29.01 0.05 12.43
CA SER A 122 -28.96 -0.08 10.97
C SER A 122 -30.36 0.18 10.43
N SER A 123 -30.57 1.34 9.79
CA SER A 123 -31.92 1.88 9.57
C SER A 123 -32.80 1.03 8.63
N PHE A 124 -32.17 0.19 7.82
CA PHE A 124 -32.82 -0.76 6.92
C PHE A 124 -33.05 -2.16 7.54
N VAL A 125 -32.69 -2.37 8.81
CA VAL A 125 -32.88 -3.65 9.53
C VAL A 125 -33.84 -3.49 10.70
N LYS A 126 -34.59 -4.54 11.04
CA LYS A 126 -35.60 -4.51 12.12
C LYS A 126 -35.05 -4.91 13.50
N ASP A 127 -34.06 -5.80 13.55
CA ASP A 127 -33.48 -6.40 14.75
C ASP A 127 -31.96 -6.59 14.55
N ASP A 128 -31.20 -6.73 15.64
CA ASP A 128 -29.77 -7.09 15.55
C ASP A 128 -29.59 -8.42 14.78
N ILE A 129 -28.71 -8.43 13.79
CA ILE A 129 -28.33 -9.64 13.03
C ILE A 129 -26.87 -9.93 13.34
N SER A 130 -26.56 -11.13 13.84
CA SER A 130 -25.18 -11.55 14.12
C SER A 130 -24.83 -12.78 13.31
N VAL A 131 -24.15 -12.59 12.18
CA VAL A 131 -23.75 -13.71 11.30
C VAL A 131 -22.70 -14.61 11.96
N ILE A 132 -21.88 -14.06 12.86
CA ILE A 132 -20.90 -14.82 13.66
C ILE A 132 -21.58 -15.84 14.57
N SER A 133 -22.75 -15.50 15.12
CA SER A 133 -23.50 -16.40 16.01
C SER A 133 -23.98 -17.65 15.27
N GLU A 134 -24.21 -17.51 13.96
CA GLU A 134 -24.57 -18.58 13.03
C GLU A 134 -23.35 -19.19 12.33
N GLY A 135 -22.15 -18.86 12.82
CA GLY A 135 -20.90 -19.45 12.37
C GLY A 135 -20.42 -18.94 11.02
N GLN A 136 -20.74 -17.70 10.63
CA GLN A 136 -20.36 -17.14 9.33
C GLN A 136 -19.58 -15.83 9.45
N LEU A 137 -18.63 -15.64 8.53
CA LEU A 137 -17.93 -14.38 8.27
C LEU A 137 -17.95 -14.12 6.77
N SER A 138 -18.40 -12.94 6.35
CA SER A 138 -18.42 -12.52 4.94
C SER A 138 -17.57 -11.26 4.74
N LYS A 139 -17.06 -11.03 3.53
CA LYS A 139 -16.33 -9.81 3.19
C LYS A 139 -17.30 -8.65 2.97
N ILE A 140 -16.89 -7.43 3.32
CA ILE A 140 -17.56 -6.22 2.85
C ILE A 140 -17.01 -5.95 1.43
N LEU A 141 -17.88 -5.90 0.44
CA LEU A 141 -17.52 -5.66 -0.97
C LEU A 141 -17.66 -4.19 -1.34
N THR A 142 -18.69 -3.52 -0.83
CA THR A 142 -18.92 -2.10 -1.08
C THR A 142 -19.53 -1.44 0.15
N ASP A 143 -19.05 -0.25 0.49
CA ASP A 143 -19.59 0.68 1.48
C ASP A 143 -19.23 2.07 0.94
N SER A 144 -20.21 2.77 0.36
CA SER A 144 -19.97 4.01 -0.38
C SER A 144 -21.21 4.90 -0.35
N ASP A 145 -21.01 6.20 -0.23
CA ASP A 145 -22.04 7.24 -0.37
C ASP A 145 -21.94 7.97 -1.73
N ASP A 146 -21.13 7.47 -2.67
CA ASP A 146 -20.95 8.09 -3.98
C ASP A 146 -22.27 8.19 -4.75
N ARG A 147 -22.56 9.39 -5.25
CA ARG A 147 -23.76 9.63 -6.03
C ARG A 147 -23.62 9.10 -7.46
N LYS A 148 -24.41 8.08 -7.82
CA LYS A 148 -24.51 7.54 -9.18
C LYS A 148 -25.85 7.89 -9.83
N SER A 149 -25.83 8.11 -11.14
CA SER A 149 -27.01 8.38 -11.95
C SER A 149 -27.32 7.19 -12.85
N LEU A 150 -28.51 6.62 -12.69
CA LEU A 150 -29.01 5.49 -13.47
C LEU A 150 -30.20 5.95 -14.31
N TYR A 151 -30.36 5.37 -15.49
CA TYR A 151 -31.43 5.68 -16.45
C TYR A 151 -32.29 4.46 -16.70
N THR A 152 -33.51 4.65 -17.19
CA THR A 152 -34.39 3.53 -17.59
C THR A 152 -33.69 2.60 -18.59
N GLY A 153 -33.69 1.31 -18.30
CA GLY A 153 -32.99 0.25 -19.03
C GLY A 153 -31.51 0.06 -18.64
N SER A 154 -30.93 0.97 -17.85
CA SER A 154 -29.56 0.82 -17.36
C SER A 154 -29.50 0.06 -16.02
N SER A 155 -28.29 -0.31 -15.62
CA SER A 155 -28.03 -1.20 -14.49
C SER A 155 -26.95 -0.62 -13.59
N LEU A 156 -27.14 -0.73 -12.27
CA LEU A 156 -26.06 -0.60 -11.31
C LEU A 156 -25.36 -1.95 -11.21
N ILE A 157 -24.14 -2.04 -11.73
CA ILE A 157 -23.33 -3.25 -11.60
C ILE A 157 -22.79 -3.33 -10.17
N LEU A 158 -23.00 -4.48 -9.56
CA LEU A 158 -22.56 -4.84 -8.22
C LEU A 158 -21.55 -5.99 -8.33
N GLU A 159 -20.87 -6.30 -7.23
CA GLU A 159 -19.89 -7.39 -7.20
C GLU A 159 -20.59 -8.76 -7.23
N GLU A 160 -19.83 -9.84 -7.50
CA GLU A 160 -20.32 -11.24 -7.47
C GLU A 160 -21.51 -11.54 -8.41
N GLY A 161 -21.50 -10.91 -9.59
CA GLY A 161 -22.48 -11.18 -10.65
C GLY A 161 -23.84 -10.52 -10.42
N TYR A 162 -23.97 -9.67 -9.40
CA TYR A 162 -25.20 -8.93 -9.13
C TYR A 162 -25.35 -7.69 -10.01
N SER A 163 -26.57 -7.38 -10.41
CA SER A 163 -26.91 -6.13 -11.08
C SER A 163 -28.31 -5.64 -10.70
N LEU A 164 -28.42 -4.38 -10.29
CA LEU A 164 -29.70 -3.75 -9.99
C LEU A 164 -30.17 -2.93 -11.20
N ASN A 165 -31.14 -3.47 -11.92
CA ASN A 165 -31.65 -2.93 -13.17
C ASN A 165 -32.77 -1.92 -12.92
N ILE A 166 -32.68 -0.73 -13.54
CA ILE A 166 -33.74 0.27 -13.54
C ILE A 166 -34.71 -0.04 -14.69
N VAL A 167 -35.75 -0.83 -14.41
CA VAL A 167 -36.63 -1.35 -15.46
C VAL A 167 -37.51 -0.25 -16.05
N GLU A 168 -38.21 0.51 -15.20
CA GLU A 168 -39.11 1.57 -15.64
C GLU A 168 -39.35 2.60 -14.53
N VAL A 169 -39.52 3.87 -14.89
CA VAL A 169 -39.98 4.92 -13.97
C VAL A 169 -41.43 5.26 -14.31
N ASP A 170 -42.26 5.39 -13.29
CA ASP A 170 -43.68 5.68 -13.49
C ASP A 170 -43.90 7.04 -14.19
N ILE A 171 -45.08 7.20 -14.81
CA ILE A 171 -45.42 8.38 -15.62
C ILE A 171 -45.40 9.69 -14.81
N ASN A 172 -45.61 9.63 -13.49
CA ASN A 172 -45.57 10.79 -12.61
C ASN A 172 -44.16 11.08 -12.08
N GLY A 173 -43.23 10.11 -12.19
CA GLY A 173 -41.91 10.15 -11.60
C GLY A 173 -41.88 9.89 -10.09
N ASP A 174 -42.94 9.31 -9.52
CA ASP A 174 -43.06 9.10 -8.07
C ASP A 174 -42.44 7.76 -7.62
N THR A 175 -42.41 6.78 -8.53
CA THR A 175 -41.98 5.39 -8.27
C THR A 175 -41.10 4.87 -9.40
N VAL A 176 -40.11 4.06 -9.06
CA VAL A 176 -39.28 3.29 -9.99
C VAL A 176 -39.51 1.79 -9.75
N TRP A 177 -39.61 1.02 -10.83
CA TRP A 177 -39.52 -0.43 -10.80
C TRP A 177 -38.06 -0.84 -10.99
N VAL A 178 -37.51 -1.53 -9.99
CA VAL A 178 -36.17 -2.11 -10.02
C VAL A 178 -36.23 -3.62 -10.02
N GLN A 179 -35.22 -4.25 -10.60
CA GLN A 179 -35.08 -5.71 -10.69
C GLN A 179 -33.64 -6.08 -10.40
N LEU A 180 -33.41 -6.91 -9.39
CA LEU A 180 -32.09 -7.44 -9.07
C LEU A 180 -31.89 -8.77 -9.80
N GLU A 181 -30.78 -8.85 -10.53
CA GLU A 181 -30.34 -10.07 -11.20
C GLU A 181 -29.04 -10.57 -10.57
N LYS A 182 -28.88 -11.90 -10.53
CA LYS A 182 -27.60 -12.57 -10.27
C LYS A 182 -27.29 -13.45 -11.47
N ASP A 183 -26.14 -13.23 -12.11
CA ASP A 183 -25.69 -14.00 -13.28
C ASP A 183 -26.71 -14.06 -14.43
N GLY A 184 -27.51 -12.99 -14.58
CA GLY A 184 -28.57 -12.83 -15.57
C GLY A 184 -29.94 -13.37 -15.15
N ASP A 185 -30.03 -14.10 -14.02
CA ASP A 185 -31.30 -14.60 -13.49
C ASP A 185 -31.90 -13.61 -12.50
N VAL A 186 -33.21 -13.34 -12.64
CA VAL A 186 -33.94 -12.45 -11.73
C VAL A 186 -34.08 -13.10 -10.36
N VAL A 187 -33.51 -12.48 -9.33
CA VAL A 187 -33.57 -12.96 -7.95
C VAL A 187 -34.55 -12.17 -7.08
N ASP A 188 -34.81 -10.90 -7.42
CA ASP A 188 -35.74 -10.04 -6.69
C ASP A 188 -36.26 -8.85 -7.53
N GLU A 189 -37.40 -8.29 -7.14
CA GLU A 189 -38.03 -7.12 -7.79
C GLU A 189 -38.74 -6.24 -6.76
N ASP A 190 -38.64 -4.91 -6.91
CA ASP A 190 -39.34 -3.97 -6.02
C ASP A 190 -39.75 -2.65 -6.70
N PHE A 191 -40.66 -1.91 -6.06
CA PHE A 191 -41.16 -0.62 -6.48
C PHE A 191 -40.86 0.44 -5.42
N LEU A 192 -39.95 1.35 -5.73
CA LEU A 192 -39.36 2.27 -4.76
C LEU A 192 -39.71 3.72 -5.08
N SER A 193 -39.86 4.55 -4.05
CA SER A 193 -40.03 5.99 -4.19
C SER A 193 -38.69 6.71 -4.02
N SER A 194 -38.68 8.03 -4.20
CA SER A 194 -37.50 8.81 -3.81
C SER A 194 -37.30 8.75 -2.30
N ASN A 195 -36.03 8.77 -1.87
CA ASN A 195 -35.58 8.71 -0.48
C ASN A 195 -36.00 7.40 0.23
N SER A 196 -35.91 6.27 -0.45
CA SER A 196 -36.11 4.94 0.11
C SER A 196 -34.96 4.00 -0.22
N ASP A 197 -34.78 2.98 0.60
CA ASP A 197 -33.72 1.98 0.41
C ASP A 197 -34.29 0.74 -0.31
N TYR A 198 -33.60 0.28 -1.35
CA TYR A 198 -33.72 -1.08 -1.83
C TYR A 198 -32.90 -1.98 -0.91
N VAL A 199 -33.48 -3.10 -0.44
CA VAL A 199 -32.78 -4.04 0.45
C VAL A 199 -33.06 -5.45 -0.03
N TYR A 200 -32.02 -6.15 -0.47
CA TYR A 200 -32.10 -7.57 -0.81
C TYR A 200 -31.65 -8.41 0.38
N GLU A 201 -32.61 -9.11 0.99
CA GLU A 201 -32.35 -10.05 2.09
C GLU A 201 -32.27 -11.48 1.54
N THR A 202 -31.22 -12.21 1.92
CA THR A 202 -31.06 -13.62 1.54
C THR A 202 -30.44 -14.43 2.67
N LYS A 203 -30.31 -15.74 2.44
CA LYS A 203 -29.67 -16.65 3.37
C LYS A 203 -28.16 -16.62 3.20
N LEU A 204 -27.43 -16.35 4.27
CA LEU A 204 -25.96 -16.46 4.31
C LEU A 204 -25.56 -17.61 5.23
N GLY A 205 -25.23 -18.76 4.64
CA GLY A 205 -24.91 -19.98 5.38
C GLY A 205 -26.08 -20.45 6.26
N ALA A 206 -25.97 -20.34 7.58
CA ALA A 206 -27.06 -20.68 8.51
C ALA A 206 -27.90 -19.46 8.93
N ALA A 207 -27.43 -18.24 8.68
CA ALA A 207 -28.16 -17.01 8.97
C ALA A 207 -29.25 -16.78 7.92
N GLU A 208 -30.49 -16.55 8.38
CA GLU A 208 -31.65 -16.23 7.55
C GLU A 208 -31.88 -14.71 7.53
N ASP A 209 -32.57 -14.22 6.50
CA ASP A 209 -32.99 -12.82 6.34
C ASP A 209 -31.83 -11.82 6.52
N VAL A 210 -30.65 -12.12 5.97
CA VAL A 210 -29.48 -11.24 6.03
C VAL A 210 -29.55 -10.26 4.86
N PRO A 211 -29.62 -8.93 5.10
CA PRO A 211 -29.41 -7.94 4.05
C PRO A 211 -28.04 -8.16 3.41
N LEU A 212 -28.03 -8.52 2.13
CA LEU A 212 -26.81 -8.73 1.36
C LEU A 212 -26.43 -7.44 0.61
N ILE A 213 -27.45 -6.78 0.05
CA ILE A 213 -27.33 -5.56 -0.75
C ILE A 213 -28.32 -4.52 -0.20
N ALA A 214 -27.83 -3.31 0.05
CA ALA A 214 -28.65 -2.14 0.33
C ALA A 214 -28.26 -1.00 -0.64
N VAL A 215 -29.26 -0.35 -1.25
CA VAL A 215 -29.05 0.78 -2.17
C VAL A 215 -30.03 1.89 -1.84
N HIS A 216 -29.52 3.07 -1.48
CA HIS A 216 -30.35 4.24 -1.18
C HIS A 216 -30.69 5.00 -2.46
N LEU A 217 -31.99 5.12 -2.75
CA LEU A 217 -32.48 5.91 -3.89
C LEU A 217 -32.74 7.34 -3.45
N ALA A 218 -31.73 8.20 -3.54
CA ALA A 218 -31.82 9.60 -3.15
C ALA A 218 -32.93 10.35 -3.90
N GLN A 219 -33.03 10.17 -5.22
CA GLN A 219 -33.98 10.94 -6.02
C GLN A 219 -34.40 10.25 -7.32
N ILE A 220 -35.68 10.37 -7.67
CA ILE A 220 -36.22 9.99 -8.98
C ILE A 220 -36.52 11.25 -9.78
N PHE A 221 -36.13 11.27 -11.05
CA PHE A 221 -36.40 12.33 -12.00
C PHE A 221 -37.13 11.76 -13.21
N SER A 222 -38.31 12.31 -13.51
CA SER A 222 -39.02 12.03 -14.76
C SER A 222 -38.99 13.24 -15.68
N GLY A 223 -38.30 13.10 -16.80
CA GLY A 223 -38.18 14.09 -17.86
C GLY A 223 -39.07 13.77 -19.06
N ARG A 224 -39.10 14.68 -20.04
CA ARG A 224 -39.86 14.44 -21.29
C ARG A 224 -39.22 13.40 -22.20
N GLU A 225 -37.90 13.28 -22.11
CA GLU A 225 -37.07 12.49 -23.02
C GLU A 225 -36.35 11.37 -22.27
N THR A 226 -35.97 11.61 -21.01
CA THR A 226 -35.25 10.66 -20.17
C THR A 226 -35.81 10.65 -18.75
N ASN A 227 -35.84 9.48 -18.14
CA ASN A 227 -36.02 9.33 -16.70
C ASN A 227 -34.68 8.94 -16.09
N ALA A 228 -34.37 9.46 -14.91
CA ALA A 228 -33.15 9.18 -14.18
C ALA A 228 -33.47 8.86 -12.71
N VAL A 229 -32.65 8.01 -12.12
CA VAL A 229 -32.68 7.59 -10.71
C VAL A 229 -31.29 7.87 -10.17
N PHE A 230 -31.22 8.71 -9.14
CA PHE A 230 -29.99 9.00 -8.43
C PHE A 230 -29.92 8.11 -7.21
N VAL A 231 -28.85 7.33 -7.12
CA VAL A 231 -28.51 6.52 -5.95
C VAL A 231 -27.33 7.17 -5.23
N GLU A 232 -27.33 7.16 -3.91
CA GLU A 232 -26.33 7.83 -3.07
C GLU A 232 -26.32 7.06 -1.75
N GLY A 233 -25.45 6.05 -1.65
CA GLY A 233 -25.50 5.01 -0.63
C GLY A 233 -25.62 3.61 -1.25
N ILE A 234 -24.53 2.85 -1.21
CA ILE A 234 -24.45 1.45 -1.67
C ILE A 234 -23.69 0.67 -0.60
N PHE A 235 -24.31 -0.38 -0.09
CA PHE A 235 -23.67 -1.35 0.79
C PHE A 235 -23.87 -2.76 0.24
N GLN A 236 -22.78 -3.51 0.12
CA GLN A 236 -22.81 -4.90 -0.31
C GLN A 236 -21.83 -5.72 0.52
N ILE A 237 -22.31 -6.87 0.99
CA ILE A 237 -21.46 -7.93 1.54
C ILE A 237 -21.43 -9.12 0.57
N SER A 238 -20.37 -9.90 0.66
CA SER A 238 -20.18 -11.10 -0.16
C SER A 238 -21.19 -12.17 0.21
N ASP A 239 -21.76 -12.85 -0.79
CA ASP A 239 -22.55 -14.05 -0.55
C ASP A 239 -21.72 -15.32 -0.40
N GLU A 240 -20.42 -15.21 -0.68
CA GLU A 240 -19.40 -16.15 -0.24
C GLU A 240 -18.99 -15.86 1.22
N TYR A 241 -18.72 -16.92 1.98
CA TYR A 241 -18.45 -16.80 3.41
C TYR A 241 -17.47 -17.84 3.93
N VAL A 242 -16.78 -17.46 5.00
CA VAL A 242 -15.95 -18.35 5.81
C VAL A 242 -16.82 -18.94 6.92
N GLN A 243 -17.03 -20.25 6.86
CA GLN A 243 -17.67 -20.99 7.94
C GLN A 243 -16.72 -21.14 9.14
N ILE A 244 -17.24 -20.89 10.34
CA ILE A 244 -16.52 -20.98 11.61
C ILE A 244 -17.29 -21.78 12.66
N GLU A 245 -16.75 -22.94 13.01
CA GLU A 245 -17.28 -23.82 14.05
C GLU A 245 -16.24 -24.16 15.12
N ASN A 246 -16.72 -24.54 16.31
CA ASN A 246 -15.84 -25.00 17.37
C ASN A 246 -15.11 -26.28 16.95
N GLY A 247 -13.79 -26.24 16.97
CA GLY A 247 -12.92 -27.32 16.49
C GLY A 247 -12.36 -27.12 15.08
N ASP A 248 -12.83 -26.10 14.35
CA ASP A 248 -12.25 -25.74 13.05
C ASP A 248 -10.82 -25.25 13.19
N ARG A 249 -10.03 -25.49 12.15
CA ARG A 249 -8.57 -25.32 12.18
C ARG A 249 -8.14 -24.36 11.09
N PHE A 250 -7.37 -23.36 11.49
CA PHE A 250 -6.72 -22.41 10.60
C PHE A 250 -5.24 -22.43 10.92
N GLY A 251 -4.45 -23.01 10.02
CA GLY A 251 -3.02 -23.28 10.25
C GLY A 251 -2.79 -24.10 11.53
N LYS A 252 -2.05 -23.54 12.48
CA LYS A 252 -1.71 -24.16 13.77
C LYS A 252 -2.75 -23.91 14.86
N MET A 253 -3.73 -23.07 14.59
CA MET A 253 -4.74 -22.61 15.54
C MET A 253 -6.05 -23.38 15.36
N GLU A 254 -6.75 -23.64 16.46
CA GLU A 254 -8.04 -24.33 16.50
C GLU A 254 -9.06 -23.45 17.24
N ILE A 255 -10.25 -23.27 16.67
CA ILE A 255 -11.34 -22.53 17.29
C ILE A 255 -11.79 -23.26 18.55
N SER A 256 -11.73 -22.56 19.68
CA SER A 256 -12.11 -23.07 21.00
C SER A 256 -13.47 -22.55 21.47
N SER A 257 -13.90 -21.38 21.00
CA SER A 257 -15.24 -20.84 21.23
C SER A 257 -15.63 -19.83 20.15
N THR A 258 -16.90 -19.87 19.73
CA THR A 258 -17.58 -18.85 18.93
C THR A 258 -18.82 -18.35 19.68
N SER A 259 -19.13 -17.06 19.54
CA SER A 259 -20.32 -16.42 20.09
C SER A 259 -20.57 -15.07 19.40
N SER A 260 -21.72 -14.44 19.66
CA SER A 260 -21.96 -13.04 19.29
C SER A 260 -20.93 -12.06 19.86
N SER A 261 -20.19 -12.44 20.90
CA SER A 261 -19.15 -11.60 21.51
C SER A 261 -17.76 -11.78 20.91
N GLY A 262 -17.57 -12.74 20.00
CA GLY A 262 -16.30 -13.00 19.36
C GLY A 262 -15.90 -14.47 19.21
N ILE A 263 -14.67 -14.65 18.73
CA ILE A 263 -14.03 -15.92 18.42
C ILE A 263 -12.76 -16.04 19.28
N THR A 264 -12.51 -17.23 19.82
CA THR A 264 -11.25 -17.54 20.51
C THR A 264 -10.62 -18.78 19.92
N MET A 265 -9.34 -18.69 19.58
CA MET A 265 -8.55 -19.75 19.00
C MET A 265 -7.33 -20.06 19.85
N LYS A 266 -6.89 -21.32 19.85
CA LYS A 266 -5.70 -21.76 20.56
C LYS A 266 -4.86 -22.68 19.72
N ASN A 267 -3.55 -22.65 19.88
CA ASN A 267 -2.70 -23.62 19.20
C ASN A 267 -2.96 -25.02 19.75
N ARG A 268 -3.32 -25.96 18.88
CA ARG A 268 -3.66 -27.32 19.31
C ARG A 268 -2.43 -28.15 19.63
N ASP A 269 -1.34 -27.94 18.90
CA ASP A 269 -0.07 -28.63 19.07
C ASP A 269 1.03 -27.63 19.46
N SER A 270 2.15 -28.12 19.99
CA SER A 270 3.27 -27.25 20.34
C SER A 270 3.87 -26.60 19.10
N ILE A 271 4.19 -25.31 19.18
CA ILE A 271 4.86 -24.56 18.11
C ILE A 271 6.34 -24.45 18.50
N THR A 272 7.25 -24.75 17.57
CA THR A 272 8.70 -24.63 17.79
C THR A 272 9.20 -23.35 17.13
N LEU A 273 9.80 -22.46 17.91
CA LEU A 273 10.44 -21.20 17.50
C LEU A 273 11.90 -21.46 17.13
N SER A 274 12.09 -22.25 16.07
CA SER A 274 13.40 -22.56 15.50
C SER A 274 14.09 -21.30 15.00
N LYS A 275 15.41 -21.33 15.00
CA LYS A 275 16.25 -20.22 14.56
C LYS A 275 16.12 -19.99 13.05
N GLY A 276 15.96 -18.73 12.64
CA GLY A 276 15.86 -18.34 11.22
C GLY A 276 14.57 -18.78 10.52
N ASP A 277 13.64 -19.41 11.24
CA ASP A 277 12.40 -19.90 10.66
C ASP A 277 11.35 -18.79 10.61
N THR A 278 10.64 -18.71 9.49
CA THR A 278 9.30 -18.11 9.42
C THR A 278 8.27 -19.20 9.68
N ILE A 279 7.36 -18.94 10.60
CA ILE A 279 6.44 -19.94 11.15
C ILE A 279 5.01 -19.49 10.88
N ASP A 280 4.35 -20.17 9.96
CA ASP A 280 2.93 -19.91 9.67
C ASP A 280 2.07 -20.28 10.88
N ILE A 281 1.24 -19.32 11.33
CA ILE A 281 0.36 -19.48 12.48
C ILE A 281 -1.08 -19.72 12.02
N MET A 282 -1.68 -18.77 11.30
CA MET A 282 -3.06 -18.85 10.77
C MET A 282 -3.31 -17.71 9.77
N GLY A 283 -4.09 -17.96 8.71
CA GLY A 283 -4.37 -16.93 7.69
C GLY A 283 -3.11 -16.24 7.21
N LYS A 284 -3.10 -14.90 7.23
CA LYS A 284 -1.94 -14.06 6.87
C LYS A 284 -0.92 -13.87 8.01
N LEU A 285 -1.14 -14.46 9.19
CA LEU A 285 -0.31 -14.26 10.37
C LEU A 285 0.78 -15.34 10.51
N SER A 286 2.02 -14.88 10.59
CA SER A 286 3.21 -15.71 10.81
C SER A 286 4.10 -15.13 11.91
N PHE A 287 5.01 -15.94 12.45
CA PHE A 287 6.13 -15.46 13.26
C PHE A 287 7.43 -15.53 12.48
N VAL A 288 8.20 -14.45 12.46
CA VAL A 288 9.61 -14.47 12.06
C VAL A 288 10.46 -14.67 13.31
N VAL A 289 11.39 -15.63 13.29
CA VAL A 289 12.26 -15.94 14.43
C VAL A 289 13.72 -15.68 14.06
N ALA A 290 14.43 -14.95 14.92
CA ALA A 290 15.86 -14.66 14.74
C ALA A 290 16.70 -15.94 14.61
N ASP A 291 17.66 -15.96 13.68
CA ASP A 291 18.79 -16.89 13.69
C ASP A 291 19.83 -16.51 14.75
N ALA A 292 19.42 -16.60 16.02
CA ALA A 292 20.24 -16.28 17.17
C ALA A 292 20.13 -17.32 18.28
N ASN A 293 21.06 -17.34 19.25
CA ASN A 293 20.97 -18.25 20.39
C ASN A 293 19.85 -17.83 21.36
N GLU A 294 19.74 -16.53 21.59
CA GLU A 294 18.70 -15.88 22.39
C GLU A 294 17.40 -15.85 21.59
N LEU A 295 16.27 -16.11 22.25
CA LEU A 295 14.98 -16.13 21.56
C LEU A 295 14.52 -14.69 21.28
N ARG A 296 14.36 -14.38 19.99
CA ARG A 296 13.69 -13.18 19.50
C ARG A 296 12.78 -13.53 18.35
N PHE A 297 11.57 -12.99 18.37
CA PHE A 297 10.59 -13.22 17.30
C PHE A 297 9.55 -12.11 17.27
N ALA A 298 8.87 -11.96 16.14
CA ALA A 298 7.80 -10.99 15.98
C ALA A 298 6.66 -11.57 15.11
N PRO A 299 5.40 -11.19 15.37
CA PRO A 299 4.33 -11.42 14.41
C PRO A 299 4.54 -10.55 13.18
N ILE A 300 4.25 -11.12 12.01
CA ILE A 300 4.25 -10.47 10.71
C ILE A 300 2.97 -10.83 9.97
N VAL A 301 2.49 -9.90 9.15
CA VAL A 301 1.42 -10.17 8.18
C VAL A 301 2.07 -10.48 6.84
N GLU A 302 1.60 -11.50 6.16
CA GLU A 302 1.99 -11.79 4.80
C GLU A 302 1.49 -10.69 3.85
N THR A 303 2.42 -10.00 3.19
CA THR A 303 2.17 -8.93 2.21
C THR A 303 2.56 -9.39 0.79
N SER A 304 2.34 -10.68 0.49
CA SER A 304 2.66 -11.28 -0.81
C SER A 304 1.75 -10.79 -1.94
N GLU A 305 0.53 -10.36 -1.59
CA GLU A 305 -0.36 -9.68 -2.50
C GLU A 305 0.23 -8.31 -2.87
N PRO A 306 0.08 -7.87 -4.12
CA PRO A 306 0.46 -6.52 -4.49
C PRO A 306 -0.46 -5.49 -3.84
N GLY A 307 0.10 -4.34 -3.52
CA GLY A 307 -0.65 -3.24 -2.96
C GLY A 307 0.21 -2.37 -2.07
N THR A 308 -0.42 -1.31 -1.55
CA THR A 308 0.20 -0.41 -0.59
C THR A 308 -0.16 -0.87 0.82
N TYR A 309 0.86 -1.22 1.61
CA TYR A 309 0.72 -1.67 2.98
C TYR A 309 1.18 -0.60 3.96
N GLU A 310 0.35 -0.30 4.95
CA GLU A 310 0.66 0.65 6.01
C GLU A 310 1.38 -0.07 7.17
N LEU A 311 2.69 0.11 7.29
CA LEU A 311 3.48 -0.43 8.41
C LEU A 311 3.56 0.60 9.52
N ARG A 312 2.52 0.68 10.36
CA ARG A 312 2.46 1.65 11.44
C ARG A 312 3.23 1.25 12.71
N GLY A 313 3.49 2.24 13.55
CA GLY A 313 3.95 2.07 14.90
C GLY A 313 2.84 2.01 15.95
N THR A 314 3.27 1.86 17.19
CA THR A 314 2.39 1.80 18.34
C THR A 314 1.70 3.13 18.54
N VAL A 315 0.39 3.08 18.76
CA VAL A 315 -0.46 4.26 18.82
C VAL A 315 -0.09 5.14 20.03
N TYR A 316 -0.04 6.45 19.81
CA TYR A 316 -0.18 7.43 20.88
C TYR A 316 -1.67 7.57 21.20
N ASP A 317 -2.08 7.16 22.39
CA ASP A 317 -3.44 7.37 22.91
C ASP A 317 -3.39 7.51 24.44
N GLU A 318 -4.56 7.55 25.09
CA GLU A 318 -4.64 7.64 26.55
C GLU A 318 -4.11 6.39 27.29
N VAL A 319 -4.03 5.24 26.61
CA VAL A 319 -3.63 3.94 27.17
C VAL A 319 -2.11 3.79 27.14
N PHE A 320 -1.51 3.88 25.95
CA PHE A 320 -0.08 3.65 25.74
C PHE A 320 0.77 4.91 25.89
N LYS A 321 0.22 6.09 25.56
CA LYS A 321 0.93 7.38 25.62
C LYS A 321 2.33 7.31 24.99
N THR A 322 2.45 6.59 23.89
CA THR A 322 3.74 6.26 23.24
C THR A 322 4.46 7.51 22.80
N THR A 323 5.61 7.84 23.40
CA THR A 323 6.41 9.02 23.02
C THR A 323 7.75 8.67 22.37
N VAL A 324 8.06 7.38 22.26
CA VAL A 324 9.31 6.89 21.66
C VAL A 324 8.96 5.75 20.72
N TRP A 325 9.29 5.93 19.45
CA TRP A 325 9.21 4.91 18.43
C TRP A 325 10.61 4.44 18.04
N THR A 326 10.77 3.14 17.97
CA THR A 326 11.98 2.40 17.59
C THR A 326 11.52 1.19 16.76
N PRO A 327 12.41 0.46 16.08
CA PRO A 327 11.96 -0.70 15.30
C PRO A 327 11.24 -1.79 16.10
N PHE A 328 11.38 -1.79 17.44
CA PHE A 328 10.64 -2.68 18.33
C PHE A 328 9.14 -2.41 18.41
N ASN A 329 8.70 -1.18 18.17
CA ASN A 329 7.29 -0.74 18.25
C ASN A 329 6.86 0.12 17.05
N PHE A 330 7.69 0.20 16.01
CA PHE A 330 7.37 0.80 14.73
C PHE A 330 7.95 -0.06 13.63
N GLU A 331 7.09 -0.86 13.00
CA GLU A 331 7.48 -1.83 11.98
C GLU A 331 8.13 -1.21 10.75
N GLY A 332 7.75 0.03 10.43
CA GLY A 332 8.33 0.78 9.33
C GLY A 332 9.84 1.04 9.45
N PHE A 333 10.40 1.10 10.66
CA PHE A 333 11.84 1.32 10.79
C PHE A 333 12.67 0.06 10.51
N TYR A 334 13.88 0.27 9.99
CA TYR A 334 14.80 -0.81 9.70
C TYR A 334 15.20 -1.59 10.97
N TYR A 335 15.13 -2.92 10.88
CA TYR A 335 15.57 -3.83 11.93
C TYR A 335 16.14 -5.13 11.37
N SER A 336 17.35 -5.49 11.78
CA SER A 336 17.89 -6.85 11.58
C SER A 336 17.59 -7.71 12.81
N ILE A 337 16.66 -8.65 12.66
CA ILE A 337 16.18 -9.51 13.76
C ILE A 337 17.23 -10.52 14.23
N ASP A 338 18.03 -11.04 13.29
CA ASP A 338 19.09 -12.02 13.56
C ASP A 338 20.22 -11.44 14.42
N GLU A 339 20.46 -10.15 14.27
CA GLU A 339 21.57 -9.46 14.92
C GLU A 339 21.12 -8.54 16.05
N ASN A 340 19.80 -8.34 16.16
CA ASN A 340 19.17 -7.40 17.08
C ASN A 340 19.66 -5.95 16.85
N VAL A 341 19.79 -5.56 15.58
CA VAL A 341 20.31 -4.25 15.20
C VAL A 341 19.15 -3.32 14.87
N SER A 342 19.00 -2.30 15.71
CA SER A 342 18.13 -1.14 15.50
C SER A 342 18.99 0.12 15.43
N THR A 343 18.77 0.97 14.44
CA THR A 343 19.54 2.20 14.26
C THR A 343 18.71 3.46 14.51
N GLU A 344 17.40 3.40 14.26
CA GLU A 344 16.50 4.56 14.21
C GLU A 344 15.70 4.74 15.51
N SER A 345 15.40 6.00 15.85
CA SER A 345 14.41 6.36 16.86
C SER A 345 13.74 7.69 16.52
N LEU A 346 12.42 7.74 16.70
CA LEU A 346 11.62 8.96 16.69
C LEU A 346 11.11 9.21 18.11
N THR A 347 11.48 10.35 18.69
CA THR A 347 11.19 10.69 20.08
C THR A 347 10.43 12.00 20.17
N LEU A 348 9.27 11.96 20.80
CA LEU A 348 8.54 13.14 21.23
C LEU A 348 9.01 13.55 22.64
N LYS A 349 9.84 14.59 22.71
CA LYS A 349 10.24 15.26 23.95
C LYS A 349 9.06 16.11 24.43
N GLU A 350 8.87 16.24 25.76
CA GLU A 350 7.72 16.93 26.38
C GLU A 350 7.25 18.16 25.57
N GLY A 351 6.06 18.11 24.97
CA GLY A 351 5.73 19.16 24.00
C GLY A 351 4.40 19.05 23.23
N ILE A 352 3.46 18.18 23.60
CA ILE A 352 2.11 18.29 23.02
C ILE A 352 1.31 19.30 23.83
N SER A 353 0.97 20.43 23.21
CA SER A 353 0.05 21.44 23.73
C SER A 353 -1.26 21.38 22.94
N GLY A 354 -2.27 20.73 23.52
CA GLY A 354 -3.53 20.47 22.81
C GLY A 354 -3.33 19.45 21.68
N ARG A 355 -3.40 19.92 20.43
CA ARG A 355 -3.17 19.14 19.22
C ARG A 355 -1.98 19.67 18.42
N SER A 356 -0.96 20.19 19.10
CA SER A 356 0.23 20.69 18.44
C SER A 356 1.47 20.18 19.15
N ILE A 357 2.42 19.64 18.38
CA ILE A 357 3.76 19.33 18.83
C ILE A 357 4.57 20.62 18.70
N ASN A 358 5.17 21.08 19.80
CA ASN A 358 5.99 22.30 19.80
C ASN A 358 7.23 22.18 18.91
N ASP A 359 7.84 23.32 18.59
CA ASP A 359 9.15 23.43 17.94
C ASP A 359 10.21 22.58 18.65
N GLU A 360 11.07 21.93 17.87
CA GLU A 360 12.16 21.05 18.30
C GLU A 360 11.78 19.86 19.23
N ALA A 361 10.48 19.63 19.46
CA ALA A 361 9.98 18.62 20.39
C ALA A 361 9.95 17.22 19.78
N LEU A 362 9.77 17.09 18.47
CA LEU A 362 9.90 15.84 17.75
C LEU A 362 11.35 15.68 17.26
N VAL A 363 12.01 14.62 17.70
CA VAL A 363 13.43 14.37 17.43
C VAL A 363 13.60 13.00 16.82
N TYR A 364 14.09 12.97 15.59
CA TYR A 364 14.54 11.74 14.95
C TYR A 364 16.06 11.59 15.15
N SER A 365 16.52 10.39 15.43
CA SER A 365 17.95 10.08 15.53
C SER A 365 18.24 8.72 14.93
N THR A 366 19.38 8.62 14.23
CA THR A 366 19.88 7.35 13.74
C THR A 366 21.38 7.24 13.90
N SER A 367 21.88 6.04 14.20
CA SER A 367 23.31 5.77 14.39
C SER A 367 23.75 4.50 13.67
N PRO A 368 24.95 4.45 13.06
CA PRO A 368 25.47 3.25 12.45
C PRO A 368 25.59 2.09 13.42
N ALA A 369 25.33 0.88 12.93
CA ALA A 369 25.48 -0.35 13.67
C ALA A 369 26.10 -1.46 12.81
N LEU A 370 26.83 -2.37 13.44
CA LEU A 370 27.47 -3.49 12.75
C LEU A 370 26.47 -4.59 12.44
N VAL A 371 26.51 -5.06 11.20
CA VAL A 371 25.85 -6.27 10.70
C VAL A 371 26.88 -7.15 10.02
N LYS A 372 26.66 -8.46 9.97
CA LYS A 372 27.49 -9.44 9.31
C LYS A 372 27.20 -9.43 7.82
N PHE A 373 28.21 -9.78 7.05
CA PHE A 373 27.99 -10.21 5.67
C PHE A 373 27.32 -11.58 5.67
N GLU A 374 26.52 -11.87 4.64
CA GLU A 374 26.02 -13.23 4.40
C GLU A 374 27.19 -14.21 4.21
N HIS A 375 28.25 -13.77 3.52
CA HIS A 375 29.49 -14.53 3.48
C HIS A 375 30.29 -14.37 4.79
N ASP A 376 30.18 -15.36 5.67
CA ASP A 376 30.85 -15.45 6.99
C ASP A 376 32.35 -15.08 6.99
N GLY A 377 33.06 -15.33 5.88
CA GLY A 377 34.50 -15.06 5.75
C GLY A 377 34.88 -13.57 5.78
N TRP A 378 33.93 -12.66 5.54
CA TRP A 378 34.19 -11.22 5.42
C TRP A 378 34.00 -10.43 6.72
N GLY A 379 33.39 -11.03 7.75
CA GLY A 379 33.18 -10.38 9.04
C GLY A 379 31.91 -9.52 9.05
N SER A 380 32.06 -8.21 9.20
CA SER A 380 30.93 -7.28 9.37
C SER A 380 31.15 -5.95 8.67
N TYR A 381 30.05 -5.26 8.38
CA TYR A 381 30.03 -3.89 7.87
C TYR A 381 29.01 -3.05 8.66
N GLU A 382 29.08 -1.73 8.52
CA GLU A 382 28.18 -0.81 9.22
C GLU A 382 26.99 -0.43 8.32
N VAL A 383 25.78 -0.56 8.86
CA VAL A 383 24.53 -0.08 8.27
C VAL A 383 23.94 1.05 9.10
N ILE A 384 23.13 1.87 8.47
CA ILE A 384 22.32 2.90 9.11
C ILE A 384 20.94 2.92 8.47
N GLY A 385 19.88 2.84 9.28
CA GLY A 385 18.53 3.16 8.84
C GLY A 385 18.38 4.66 8.70
N PHE A 386 17.86 5.14 7.58
CA PHE A 386 17.57 6.56 7.38
C PHE A 386 16.20 6.72 6.74
N MET A 387 15.27 7.31 7.49
CA MET A 387 13.88 7.52 7.03
C MET A 387 13.23 6.21 6.59
N ALA A 388 13.37 5.16 7.43
CA ALA A 388 12.86 3.82 7.19
C ALA A 388 13.54 2.99 6.07
N GLU A 389 14.63 3.49 5.46
CA GLU A 389 15.41 2.73 4.48
C GLU A 389 16.78 2.31 5.01
N LYS A 390 17.26 1.14 4.57
CA LYS A 390 18.59 0.60 4.92
C LYS A 390 19.68 1.21 4.02
N TYR A 391 20.68 1.82 4.64
CA TYR A 391 21.88 2.33 3.95
C TYR A 391 23.16 1.72 4.51
N PHE A 392 24.19 1.72 3.67
CA PHE A 392 25.57 1.47 4.04
C PHE A 392 26.18 2.70 4.73
N ALA A 393 26.84 2.48 5.87
CA ALA A 393 27.49 3.54 6.65
C ALA A 393 29.02 3.44 6.67
N GLY A 394 29.58 2.24 6.48
CA GLY A 394 31.02 2.05 6.56
C GLY A 394 31.49 0.61 6.75
N TYR A 395 32.81 0.48 6.96
CA TYR A 395 33.46 -0.78 7.30
C TYR A 395 34.30 -0.61 8.57
N PRO A 396 34.29 -1.60 9.49
CA PRO A 396 35.26 -1.62 10.57
C PRO A 396 36.67 -1.87 10.02
N ALA A 397 37.69 -1.53 10.81
CA ALA A 397 39.07 -1.80 10.42
C ALA A 397 39.34 -3.30 10.24
N ASN A 398 40.19 -3.63 9.26
CA ASN A 398 40.58 -4.97 8.81
C ASN A 398 39.54 -5.72 7.96
N THR A 399 38.40 -5.10 7.64
CA THR A 399 37.48 -5.62 6.62
C THR A 399 38.16 -5.57 5.26
N PHE A 400 38.04 -6.65 4.48
CA PHE A 400 38.67 -6.74 3.14
C PHE A 400 40.19 -6.48 3.12
N GLY A 401 40.88 -6.67 4.26
CA GLY A 401 42.32 -6.42 4.36
C GLY A 401 42.73 -4.95 4.51
N ASN A 402 41.76 -4.03 4.64
CA ASN A 402 42.05 -2.60 4.84
C ASN A 402 42.41 -2.30 6.30
N SER A 403 43.56 -1.68 6.55
CA SER A 403 44.04 -1.39 7.91
C SER A 403 43.27 -0.31 8.67
N LYS A 404 42.41 0.44 7.97
CA LYS A 404 41.60 1.53 8.52
C LYS A 404 40.12 1.20 8.40
N SER A 405 39.31 1.79 9.27
CA SER A 405 37.86 1.83 9.08
C SER A 405 37.52 2.79 7.93
N VAL A 406 36.43 2.48 7.23
CA VAL A 406 35.82 3.35 6.22
C VAL A 406 34.51 3.86 6.80
N SER A 407 34.21 5.16 6.66
CA SER A 407 32.91 5.72 7.05
C SER A 407 32.49 6.69 5.97
N VAL A 408 31.47 6.32 5.20
CA VAL A 408 30.91 7.20 4.17
C VAL A 408 30.12 8.36 4.80
N LEU A 409 29.57 8.14 6.00
CA LEU A 409 28.86 9.17 6.75
C LEU A 409 29.78 10.30 7.25
N SER A 410 31.10 10.05 7.38
CA SER A 410 32.08 11.11 7.72
C SER A 410 32.17 12.18 6.63
N ASP A 411 31.86 11.79 5.40
CA ASP A 411 31.82 12.64 4.21
C ASP A 411 30.38 13.00 3.85
N ASN A 412 29.43 12.83 4.79
CA ASN A 412 27.99 13.10 4.67
C ASN A 412 27.27 12.30 3.57
N ILE A 413 27.71 11.07 3.31
CA ILE A 413 27.16 10.24 2.23
C ILE A 413 26.30 9.11 2.77
N LEU A 414 25.21 8.83 2.06
CA LEU A 414 24.42 7.61 2.16
C LEU A 414 24.42 6.87 0.83
N ALA A 415 24.76 5.57 0.87
CA ALA A 415 24.71 4.68 -0.28
C ALA A 415 23.91 3.43 0.07
N LYS A 416 23.15 2.86 -0.87
CA LYS A 416 22.38 1.63 -0.61
C LYS A 416 23.27 0.39 -0.64
N VAL A 417 22.94 -0.61 0.18
CA VAL A 417 23.45 -1.98 0.00
C VAL A 417 22.59 -2.62 -1.09
N LEU A 418 23.22 -3.08 -2.17
CA LEU A 418 22.52 -3.65 -3.33
C LEU A 418 22.52 -5.17 -3.33
N ILE A 419 23.64 -5.78 -2.95
CA ILE A 419 23.79 -7.23 -2.87
C ILE A 419 24.55 -7.56 -1.59
N ASP A 420 24.06 -8.52 -0.82
CA ASP A 420 24.78 -9.24 0.23
C ASP A 420 24.22 -10.66 0.20
N ASP A 421 24.98 -11.61 -0.36
CA ASP A 421 24.50 -12.94 -0.73
C ASP A 421 25.64 -13.95 -0.68
N ASP A 422 25.44 -15.11 -0.07
CA ASP A 422 26.41 -16.21 -0.03
C ASP A 422 26.10 -17.36 -1.01
N ASN A 423 25.03 -17.23 -1.81
CA ASN A 423 24.59 -18.28 -2.73
C ASN A 423 25.68 -18.70 -3.71
N LYS A 424 25.83 -20.02 -3.83
CA LYS A 424 26.80 -20.62 -4.74
C LYS A 424 26.36 -20.49 -6.20
N LYS A 425 27.11 -19.75 -7.00
CA LYS A 425 26.87 -19.57 -8.45
C LYS A 425 28.00 -20.19 -9.26
N SER A 426 27.66 -20.96 -10.29
CA SER A 426 28.62 -21.53 -11.23
C SER A 426 28.65 -20.73 -12.53
N MET A 427 29.85 -20.45 -13.05
CA MET A 427 30.07 -19.75 -14.30
C MET A 427 31.11 -20.50 -15.15
N SER A 428 30.93 -20.44 -16.47
CA SER A 428 31.94 -20.90 -17.42
C SER A 428 32.91 -19.76 -17.74
N THR A 429 34.14 -20.09 -18.13
CA THR A 429 35.07 -19.07 -18.66
C THR A 429 34.46 -18.34 -19.85
N GLY A 430 34.53 -17.00 -19.83
CA GLY A 430 33.91 -16.11 -20.80
C GLY A 430 32.51 -15.62 -20.43
N SER A 431 31.87 -16.21 -19.41
CA SER A 431 30.59 -15.75 -18.86
C SER A 431 30.78 -14.63 -17.82
N SER A 432 29.71 -13.86 -17.61
CA SER A 432 29.66 -12.81 -16.58
C SER A 432 28.52 -13.08 -15.61
N ILE A 433 28.71 -12.66 -14.35
CA ILE A 433 27.58 -12.38 -13.46
C ILE A 433 27.12 -10.94 -13.69
N VAL A 434 25.81 -10.75 -13.71
CA VAL A 434 25.21 -9.41 -13.69
C VAL A 434 25.19 -8.94 -12.25
N LEU A 435 25.60 -7.70 -12.05
CA LEU A 435 25.57 -6.97 -10.79
C LEU A 435 24.63 -5.78 -10.97
N GLU A 436 24.29 -5.12 -9.86
CA GLU A 436 23.36 -3.98 -9.90
C GLU A 436 24.03 -2.72 -10.47
N ASN A 437 23.24 -1.69 -10.75
CA ASN A 437 23.68 -0.42 -11.37
C ASN A 437 24.44 -0.63 -12.70
N GLY A 438 24.20 -1.69 -13.47
CA GLY A 438 24.88 -1.90 -14.76
C GLY A 438 26.32 -2.40 -14.66
N TYR A 439 26.73 -2.88 -13.48
CA TYR A 439 27.99 -3.60 -13.31
C TYR A 439 27.87 -5.06 -13.81
N SER A 440 28.98 -5.65 -14.25
CA SER A 440 29.07 -7.09 -14.49
C SER A 440 30.50 -7.59 -14.31
N LEU A 441 30.66 -8.75 -13.66
CA LEU A 441 31.97 -9.36 -13.42
C LEU A 441 32.13 -10.59 -14.30
N LYS A 442 33.12 -10.55 -15.18
CA LYS A 442 33.40 -11.61 -16.15
C LYS A 442 34.56 -12.48 -15.70
N ALA A 443 34.37 -13.81 -15.69
CA ALA A 443 35.48 -14.76 -15.55
C ALA A 443 36.17 -14.94 -16.91
N SER A 444 37.11 -14.07 -17.23
CA SER A 444 37.69 -14.00 -18.57
C SER A 444 38.61 -15.19 -18.90
N GLU A 445 39.41 -15.65 -17.94
CA GLU A 445 40.30 -16.80 -18.15
C GLU A 445 40.61 -17.54 -16.85
N VAL A 446 40.77 -18.87 -16.93
CA VAL A 446 41.29 -19.71 -15.84
C VAL A 446 42.76 -20.05 -16.10
N ASP A 447 43.61 -19.92 -15.08
CA ASP A 447 45.04 -20.19 -15.20
C ASP A 447 45.31 -21.66 -15.59
N ILE A 448 46.46 -21.90 -16.22
CA ILE A 448 46.85 -23.23 -16.74
C ILE A 448 46.85 -24.33 -15.67
N ASN A 449 46.95 -23.98 -14.38
CA ASN A 449 46.97 -24.91 -13.28
C ASN A 449 45.59 -25.16 -12.66
N GLY A 450 44.55 -24.41 -13.06
CA GLY A 450 43.20 -24.48 -12.51
C GLY A 450 43.11 -23.98 -11.07
N LYS A 451 43.89 -22.97 -10.69
CA LYS A 451 43.99 -22.43 -9.32
C LYS A 451 43.62 -20.95 -9.20
N SER A 452 43.57 -20.23 -10.31
CA SER A 452 43.27 -18.79 -10.31
C SER A 452 42.42 -18.41 -11.52
N VAL A 453 41.64 -17.34 -11.39
CA VAL A 453 40.77 -16.78 -12.42
C VAL A 453 41.20 -15.33 -12.66
N LEU A 454 41.28 -14.92 -13.93
CA LEU A 454 41.31 -13.51 -14.32
C LEU A 454 39.87 -13.00 -14.41
N PHE A 455 39.52 -12.10 -13.51
CA PHE A 455 38.26 -11.38 -13.56
C PHE A 455 38.42 -10.04 -14.27
N GLU A 456 37.41 -9.65 -15.04
CA GLU A 456 37.26 -8.34 -15.68
C GLU A 456 35.91 -7.74 -15.26
N LEU A 457 35.94 -6.60 -14.58
CA LEU A 457 34.76 -5.86 -14.17
C LEU A 457 34.38 -4.83 -15.24
N TYR A 458 33.12 -4.83 -15.62
CA TYR A 458 32.55 -3.88 -16.58
C TYR A 458 31.46 -3.03 -15.93
N LYS A 459 31.34 -1.78 -16.38
CA LYS A 459 30.21 -0.89 -16.12
C LYS A 459 29.67 -0.41 -17.46
N ASP A 460 28.39 -0.67 -17.74
CA ASP A 460 27.73 -0.32 -19.00
C ASP A 460 28.51 -0.82 -20.24
N GLY A 461 29.06 -2.03 -20.15
CA GLY A 461 29.86 -2.67 -21.19
C GLY A 461 31.29 -2.14 -21.38
N LYS A 462 31.74 -1.18 -20.56
CA LYS A 462 33.12 -0.67 -20.57
C LYS A 462 33.95 -1.33 -19.47
N LEU A 463 35.14 -1.81 -19.83
CA LEU A 463 36.07 -2.39 -18.87
C LEU A 463 36.53 -1.32 -17.87
N LEU A 464 36.32 -1.59 -16.59
CA LEU A 464 36.59 -0.69 -15.48
C LEU A 464 37.81 -1.14 -14.67
N ASP A 465 37.87 -2.43 -14.34
CA ASP A 465 38.95 -3.04 -13.57
C ASP A 465 39.21 -4.50 -14.00
N SER A 466 40.39 -5.03 -13.66
CA SER A 466 40.72 -6.44 -13.87
C SER A 466 41.65 -6.96 -12.79
N GLY A 467 41.41 -8.17 -12.29
CA GLY A 467 42.17 -8.76 -11.19
C GLY A 467 42.35 -10.27 -11.33
N ILE A 468 43.49 -10.78 -10.88
CA ILE A 468 43.73 -12.24 -10.80
C ILE A 468 43.45 -12.68 -9.38
N VAL A 469 42.47 -13.57 -9.23
CA VAL A 469 42.03 -14.09 -7.92
C VAL A 469 42.37 -15.58 -7.84
N SER A 470 43.04 -15.97 -6.76
CA SER A 470 43.32 -17.38 -6.49
C SER A 470 42.13 -18.04 -5.82
N GLN A 471 42.00 -19.36 -5.96
CA GLN A 471 40.95 -20.12 -5.28
C GLN A 471 40.95 -19.84 -3.77
N ASN A 472 39.75 -19.66 -3.21
CA ASN A 472 39.46 -19.18 -1.85
C ASN A 472 39.94 -17.74 -1.58
N GLY A 473 40.10 -16.93 -2.62
CA GLY A 473 40.40 -15.51 -2.52
C GLY A 473 39.23 -14.65 -2.98
N ASP A 474 39.33 -13.36 -2.70
CA ASP A 474 38.29 -12.39 -3.02
C ASP A 474 38.73 -11.48 -4.17
N TYR A 475 37.83 -11.25 -5.11
CA TYR A 475 37.91 -10.10 -6.01
C TYR A 475 37.34 -8.89 -5.26
N ILE A 476 38.07 -7.78 -5.19
CA ILE A 476 37.63 -6.57 -4.49
C ILE A 476 37.89 -5.38 -5.40
N TYR A 477 36.82 -4.64 -5.68
CA TYR A 477 36.90 -3.38 -6.42
C TYR A 477 36.63 -2.22 -5.45
N GLU A 478 37.61 -1.32 -5.35
CA GLU A 478 37.53 -0.10 -4.56
C GLU A 478 37.34 1.10 -5.50
N ALA A 479 36.46 2.04 -5.12
CA ALA A 479 36.30 3.30 -5.82
C ALA A 479 35.93 4.42 -4.85
N ASP A 480 36.05 5.66 -5.34
CA ASP A 480 35.61 6.83 -4.59
C ASP A 480 34.09 7.00 -4.76
N ILE A 481 33.38 7.21 -3.65
CA ILE A 481 31.95 7.52 -3.62
C ILE A 481 31.81 8.90 -3.01
N GLY A 482 31.47 9.90 -3.83
CA GLY A 482 31.47 11.30 -3.44
C GLY A 482 32.81 11.74 -2.84
N GLY A 483 32.80 12.21 -1.60
CA GLY A 483 34.00 12.57 -0.83
C GLY A 483 34.71 11.40 -0.14
N ALA A 484 34.09 10.22 -0.06
CA ALA A 484 34.68 9.05 0.58
C ALA A 484 35.62 8.31 -0.40
N GLU A 485 36.91 8.29 -0.10
CA GLU A 485 37.95 7.71 -0.95
C GLU A 485 38.18 6.21 -0.67
N GLU A 486 38.62 5.45 -1.69
CA GLU A 486 39.05 4.05 -1.58
C GLU A 486 38.01 3.12 -0.89
N VAL A 487 36.72 3.27 -1.19
CA VAL A 487 35.66 2.47 -0.59
C VAL A 487 35.55 1.12 -1.31
N PRO A 488 35.68 -0.03 -0.62
CA PRO A 488 35.34 -1.33 -1.20
C PRO A 488 33.87 -1.35 -1.64
N MET A 489 33.61 -1.39 -2.94
CA MET A 489 32.27 -1.29 -3.51
C MET A 489 31.69 -2.64 -3.91
N ILE A 490 32.54 -3.51 -4.47
CA ILE A 490 32.16 -4.83 -4.96
C ILE A 490 33.16 -5.84 -4.42
N ALA A 491 32.66 -6.87 -3.74
CA ALA A 491 33.45 -8.03 -3.31
C ALA A 491 32.82 -9.32 -3.86
N VAL A 492 33.65 -10.22 -4.42
CA VAL A 492 33.20 -11.53 -4.92
C VAL A 492 34.15 -12.61 -4.46
N HIS A 493 33.64 -13.59 -3.71
CA HIS A 493 34.43 -14.70 -3.18
C HIS A 493 34.53 -15.84 -4.19
N LEU A 494 35.75 -16.21 -4.56
CA LEU A 494 36.03 -17.32 -5.45
C LEU A 494 36.20 -18.62 -4.65
N SER A 495 35.16 -19.46 -4.59
CA SER A 495 35.21 -20.68 -3.78
C SER A 495 35.96 -21.82 -4.47
N THR A 496 35.67 -22.10 -5.74
CA THR A 496 36.28 -23.24 -6.45
C THR A 496 36.58 -22.92 -7.91
N VAL A 497 37.78 -23.32 -8.34
CA VAL A 497 38.17 -23.33 -9.75
C VAL A 497 38.29 -24.79 -10.19
N PHE A 498 37.58 -25.14 -11.24
CA PHE A 498 37.61 -26.48 -11.82
C PHE A 498 38.05 -26.39 -13.28
N ARG A 499 39.17 -27.04 -13.58
CA ARG A 499 39.71 -27.11 -14.94
C ARG A 499 39.57 -28.53 -15.48
N SER A 500 38.93 -28.67 -16.65
CA SER A 500 38.81 -29.95 -17.35
C SER A 500 39.47 -29.90 -18.74
N ARG A 501 39.33 -30.97 -19.53
CA ARG A 501 39.83 -31.00 -20.91
C ARG A 501 38.95 -30.27 -21.90
N GLU A 502 37.67 -30.08 -21.56
CA GLU A 502 36.65 -29.58 -22.48
C GLU A 502 36.06 -28.25 -22.00
N THR A 503 35.89 -28.08 -20.70
CA THR A 503 35.35 -26.86 -20.09
C THR A 503 36.02 -26.52 -18.76
N ASP A 504 36.22 -25.23 -18.52
CA ASP A 504 36.63 -24.69 -17.23
C ASP A 504 35.39 -24.12 -16.54
N ALA A 505 35.23 -24.42 -15.25
CA ALA A 505 34.13 -23.95 -14.41
C ALA A 505 34.68 -23.19 -13.20
N VAL A 506 34.04 -22.07 -12.91
CA VAL A 506 34.37 -21.17 -11.81
C VAL A 506 33.15 -21.12 -10.91
N PHE A 507 33.34 -21.29 -9.60
CA PHE A 507 32.29 -21.22 -8.60
C PHE A 507 32.57 -20.04 -7.68
N ILE A 508 31.60 -19.15 -7.55
CA ILE A 508 31.60 -18.06 -6.59
C ILE A 508 30.56 -18.36 -5.51
N GLU A 509 30.80 -17.89 -4.28
CA GLU A 509 29.99 -18.22 -3.10
C GLU A 509 30.19 -17.08 -2.09
N GLY A 510 29.48 -15.98 -2.32
CA GLY A 510 29.73 -14.67 -1.70
C GLY A 510 29.80 -13.56 -2.74
N VAL A 511 28.82 -12.66 -2.74
CA VAL A 511 28.79 -11.41 -3.50
C VAL A 511 28.30 -10.31 -2.58
N PHE A 512 29.08 -9.23 -2.47
CA PHE A 512 28.67 -8.01 -1.80
C PHE A 512 28.80 -6.82 -2.75
N GLN A 513 27.80 -5.95 -2.77
CA GLN A 513 27.79 -4.73 -3.57
C GLN A 513 27.07 -3.59 -2.85
N ILE A 514 27.68 -2.41 -2.88
CA ILE A 514 27.01 -1.14 -2.56
C ILE A 514 26.80 -0.31 -3.82
N SER A 515 25.82 0.59 -3.75
CA SER A 515 25.47 1.50 -4.83
C SER A 515 26.55 2.55 -5.05
N ASP A 516 26.87 2.80 -6.32
CA ASP A 516 27.60 3.99 -6.77
C ASP A 516 26.69 5.20 -7.04
N ASP A 517 25.38 4.99 -6.97
CA ASP A 517 24.39 6.06 -6.81
C ASP A 517 24.18 6.34 -5.32
N TYR A 518 24.44 7.58 -4.91
CA TYR A 518 24.52 7.97 -3.51
C TYR A 518 23.88 9.34 -3.27
N SER A 519 23.46 9.56 -2.02
CA SER A 519 22.91 10.84 -1.56
C SER A 519 23.93 11.57 -0.70
N GLU A 520 24.13 12.86 -0.94
CA GLU A 520 24.96 13.74 -0.11
C GLU A 520 24.04 14.56 0.79
N LEU A 521 24.34 14.59 2.09
CA LEU A 521 23.55 15.26 3.11
C LEU A 521 24.22 16.54 3.59
N SER A 522 23.41 17.52 4.00
CA SER A 522 23.91 18.75 4.59
C SER A 522 23.31 19.03 5.96
N GLN A 523 24.11 19.56 6.88
CA GLN A 523 23.58 20.10 8.12
C GLN A 523 22.70 21.33 7.80
N GLY A 524 21.49 21.36 8.34
CA GLY A 524 20.47 22.35 8.03
C GLY A 524 19.63 22.03 6.79
N GLU A 525 19.79 20.84 6.21
CA GLU A 525 18.89 20.33 5.18
C GLU A 525 17.57 19.88 5.82
N SER A 526 16.46 20.32 5.25
CA SER A 526 15.11 20.00 5.71
C SER A 526 14.50 18.92 4.83
N PHE A 527 13.85 17.95 5.45
CA PHE A 527 13.02 16.93 4.81
C PHE A 527 11.61 17.10 5.39
N ASP A 528 10.72 17.63 4.57
CA ASP A 528 9.37 18.03 4.95
C ASP A 528 9.38 18.89 6.22
N ARG A 529 9.02 18.31 7.37
CA ARG A 529 8.88 19.02 8.64
C ARG A 529 10.10 18.89 9.55
N MET A 530 11.13 18.16 9.13
CA MET A 530 12.28 17.81 9.98
C MET A 530 13.60 18.29 9.37
N GLU A 531 14.45 18.96 10.17
CA GLU A 531 15.76 19.50 9.74
C GLU A 531 16.92 18.70 10.33
N ILE A 532 17.95 18.43 9.52
CA ILE A 532 19.22 17.85 9.99
C ILE A 532 19.94 18.83 10.92
N SER A 533 19.77 18.61 12.22
CA SER A 533 20.47 19.36 13.26
C SER A 533 21.95 18.97 13.40
N THR A 534 22.28 17.68 13.22
CA THR A 534 23.67 17.17 13.28
C THR A 534 23.87 15.98 12.35
N ILE A 535 25.01 15.94 11.68
CA ILE A 535 25.54 14.79 10.94
C ILE A 535 27.00 14.55 11.32
N SER A 536 27.37 13.30 11.53
CA SER A 536 28.73 12.88 11.87
C SER A 536 28.89 11.39 11.62
N SER A 537 30.11 10.86 11.73
CA SER A 537 30.35 9.41 11.73
C SER A 537 29.60 8.63 12.83
N SER A 538 29.12 9.31 13.87
CA SER A 538 28.33 8.67 14.94
C SER A 538 26.82 8.63 14.68
N GLY A 539 26.35 9.29 13.61
CA GLY A 539 24.94 9.29 13.25
C GLY A 539 24.40 10.65 12.82
N ILE A 540 23.09 10.66 12.57
CA ILE A 540 22.29 11.79 12.12
C ILE A 540 21.23 12.10 13.19
N THR A 541 20.95 13.37 13.44
CA THR A 541 19.82 13.79 14.29
C THR A 541 19.05 14.90 13.60
N MET A 542 17.73 14.72 13.53
CA MET A 542 16.80 15.69 12.97
C MET A 542 15.79 16.17 14.00
N ARG A 543 15.27 17.37 13.80
CA ARG A 543 14.27 18.00 14.67
C ARG A 543 13.24 18.74 13.84
N ASN A 544 12.01 18.82 14.34
CA ASN A 544 11.04 19.69 13.69
C ASN A 544 11.40 21.17 13.89
N GLU A 545 11.51 21.93 12.80
CA GLU A 545 11.83 23.36 12.86
C GLU A 545 10.68 24.15 13.47
N ASP A 546 9.47 23.90 12.96
CA ASP A 546 8.23 24.53 13.37
C ASP A 546 7.29 23.57 14.10
N SER A 547 6.27 24.11 14.76
CA SER A 547 5.26 23.29 15.42
C SER A 547 4.47 22.44 14.42
N ILE A 548 4.14 21.19 14.79
CA ILE A 548 3.37 20.26 13.97
C ILE A 548 1.94 20.16 14.49
N SER A 549 0.95 20.57 13.69
CA SER A 549 -0.47 20.43 14.02
C SER A 549 -0.94 18.99 13.81
N LEU A 550 -1.51 18.38 14.85
CA LEU A 550 -2.19 17.09 14.87
C LEU A 550 -3.70 17.30 14.68
N SER A 551 -4.06 17.97 13.59
CA SER A 551 -5.45 18.21 13.19
C SER A 551 -6.17 16.88 12.95
N LYS A 552 -7.48 16.88 13.17
CA LYS A 552 -8.31 15.69 13.05
C LYS A 552 -8.31 15.16 11.60
N GLY A 553 -8.25 13.84 11.43
CA GLY A 553 -8.29 13.18 10.12
C GLY A 553 -7.06 13.39 9.24
N ASN A 554 -6.07 14.17 9.70
CA ASN A 554 -4.92 14.52 8.87
C ASN A 554 -3.91 13.37 8.79
N THR A 555 -3.38 13.19 7.59
CA THR A 555 -2.06 12.58 7.35
C THR A 555 -1.02 13.69 7.27
N ILE A 556 0.14 13.48 7.89
CA ILE A 556 1.19 14.48 8.03
C ILE A 556 2.51 13.88 7.60
N ASP A 557 3.07 14.34 6.48
CA ASP A 557 4.43 13.98 6.07
C ASP A 557 5.45 14.59 7.05
N LEU A 558 6.30 13.73 7.61
CA LEU A 558 7.32 14.15 8.58
C LEU A 558 8.70 14.27 7.96
N MET A 559 9.15 13.19 7.32
CA MET A 559 10.45 13.09 6.66
C MET A 559 10.49 11.85 5.75
N GLY A 560 10.75 12.05 4.46
CA GLY A 560 10.91 10.94 3.51
C GLY A 560 9.68 10.01 3.54
N ASN A 561 9.89 8.73 3.83
CA ASN A 561 8.81 7.74 3.87
C ASN A 561 7.99 7.74 5.17
N VAL A 562 8.38 8.52 6.19
CA VAL A 562 7.78 8.49 7.52
C VAL A 562 6.73 9.58 7.65
N LYS A 563 5.49 9.18 7.98
CA LYS A 563 4.31 10.04 8.12
C LYS A 563 3.66 9.84 9.49
N PHE A 564 2.83 10.78 9.95
CA PHE A 564 1.84 10.56 11.01
C PHE A 564 0.44 10.45 10.45
N LYS A 565 -0.37 9.54 11.01
CA LYS A 565 -1.83 9.49 10.79
C LYS A 565 -2.53 9.91 12.07
N VAL A 566 -3.49 10.84 11.98
CA VAL A 566 -4.20 11.41 13.13
C VAL A 566 -5.68 11.09 13.04
N ALA A 567 -6.25 10.62 14.15
CA ALA A 567 -7.67 10.31 14.24
C ALA A 567 -8.56 11.52 13.92
N ASP A 568 -9.61 11.34 13.13
CA ASP A 568 -10.76 12.23 13.10
C ASP A 568 -11.62 12.04 14.34
N SER A 569 -11.10 12.49 15.47
CA SER A 569 -11.77 12.37 16.75
C SER A 569 -11.52 13.58 17.62
N SER A 570 -12.40 13.83 18.59
CA SER A 570 -12.12 14.83 19.64
C SER A 570 -11.00 14.38 20.58
N VAL A 571 -10.82 13.07 20.77
CA VAL A 571 -9.73 12.46 21.51
C VAL A 571 -8.48 12.42 20.62
N LEU A 572 -7.32 12.84 21.14
CA LEU A 572 -6.08 12.83 20.36
C LEU A 572 -5.54 11.40 20.30
N ARG A 573 -5.52 10.84 19.10
CA ARG A 573 -4.83 9.59 18.77
C ARG A 573 -4.06 9.77 17.48
N PHE A 574 -2.84 9.26 17.43
CA PHE A 574 -2.03 9.26 16.22
C PHE A 574 -0.94 8.19 16.30
N TYR A 575 -0.36 7.85 15.15
CA TYR A 575 0.80 6.96 15.08
C TYR A 575 1.70 7.33 13.89
N PRO A 576 3.00 7.04 13.96
CA PRO A 576 3.85 7.07 12.78
C PRO A 576 3.59 5.85 11.91
N PHE A 577 3.71 6.02 10.60
CA PHE A 577 3.65 4.92 9.66
C PHE A 577 4.56 5.16 8.47
N VAL A 578 4.83 4.08 7.74
CA VAL A 578 5.38 4.12 6.39
C VAL A 578 4.46 3.32 5.47
N GLU A 579 4.43 3.69 4.20
CA GLU A 579 3.78 2.92 3.16
C GLU A 579 4.83 2.06 2.46
N VAL A 580 4.54 0.78 2.31
CA VAL A 580 5.38 -0.14 1.56
C VAL A 580 4.57 -0.68 0.41
N GLU A 581 5.09 -0.47 -0.80
CA GLU A 581 4.50 -1.04 -2.00
C GLU A 581 5.06 -2.44 -2.21
N SER A 582 4.18 -3.43 -2.15
CA SER A 582 4.47 -4.74 -2.72
C SER A 582 4.20 -4.64 -4.21
N ALA A 583 5.26 -4.64 -5.03
CA ALA A 583 5.12 -4.51 -6.46
C ALA A 583 4.27 -5.66 -7.03
N ALA A 584 3.40 -5.34 -7.99
CA ALA A 584 2.66 -6.33 -8.75
C ALA A 584 3.63 -7.36 -9.34
N GLN A 585 3.62 -8.56 -8.78
CA GLN A 585 4.07 -9.74 -9.52
C GLN A 585 3.27 -9.77 -10.82
N ASP A 586 3.85 -10.26 -11.93
CA ASP A 586 3.13 -10.19 -13.19
C ASP A 586 1.79 -10.95 -13.05
N GLN A 587 0.68 -10.29 -13.39
CA GLN A 587 -0.62 -10.95 -13.35
C GLN A 587 -0.71 -11.95 -14.50
N LEU A 588 -1.16 -13.15 -14.18
CA LEU A 588 -1.50 -14.15 -15.19
C LEU A 588 -2.80 -13.73 -15.88
N GLU A 589 -2.79 -13.68 -17.20
CA GLU A 589 -3.95 -13.44 -18.05
C GLU A 589 -4.29 -14.73 -18.78
N ILE A 590 -5.55 -15.15 -18.72
CA ILE A 590 -6.04 -16.36 -19.40
C ILE A 590 -6.73 -15.97 -20.71
N GLU A 591 -6.17 -16.40 -21.84
CA GLU A 591 -6.81 -16.37 -23.14
C GLU A 591 -7.43 -17.73 -23.45
N ALA A 592 -8.76 -17.80 -23.43
CA ALA A 592 -9.54 -18.98 -23.82
C ALA A 592 -10.82 -18.54 -24.56
N PRO A 593 -11.46 -19.42 -25.34
CA PRO A 593 -12.80 -19.14 -25.87
C PRO A 593 -13.80 -18.91 -24.73
N ASP A 594 -14.66 -17.90 -24.87
CA ASP A 594 -15.70 -17.60 -23.85
C ASP A 594 -16.74 -18.72 -23.71
N VAL A 595 -16.85 -19.57 -24.74
CA VAL A 595 -17.70 -20.77 -24.74
C VAL A 595 -16.89 -21.99 -25.12
N LEU A 596 -16.89 -22.99 -24.25
CA LEU A 596 -16.33 -24.33 -24.46
C LEU A 596 -17.46 -25.34 -24.73
N VAL A 597 -17.16 -26.44 -25.43
CA VAL A 597 -18.15 -27.46 -25.78
C VAL A 597 -17.75 -28.81 -25.18
N VAL A 598 -18.66 -29.46 -24.46
CA VAL A 598 -18.43 -30.78 -23.87
C VAL A 598 -17.93 -31.77 -24.94
N GLY A 599 -16.78 -32.38 -24.66
CA GLY A 599 -16.14 -33.36 -25.56
C GLY A 599 -15.38 -32.77 -26.76
N GLN A 600 -15.29 -31.44 -26.88
CA GLN A 600 -14.46 -30.75 -27.87
C GLN A 600 -13.22 -30.14 -27.18
N ALA A 601 -12.04 -30.35 -27.78
CA ALA A 601 -10.81 -29.76 -27.26
C ALA A 601 -10.75 -28.25 -27.56
N ALA A 602 -10.32 -27.47 -26.58
CA ALA A 602 -10.05 -26.04 -26.67
C ALA A 602 -8.64 -25.75 -26.14
N GLU A 603 -8.04 -24.68 -26.65
CA GLU A 603 -6.74 -24.19 -26.20
C GLU A 603 -6.95 -23.06 -25.17
N ILE A 604 -6.23 -23.16 -24.06
CA ILE A 604 -6.15 -22.16 -23.01
C ILE A 604 -4.71 -21.67 -23.03
N GLN A 605 -4.50 -20.38 -23.30
CA GLN A 605 -3.19 -19.75 -23.27
C GLN A 605 -3.08 -18.88 -22.01
N VAL A 606 -1.94 -18.92 -21.34
CA VAL A 606 -1.66 -18.03 -20.21
C VAL A 606 -0.48 -17.13 -20.52
N MET A 607 -0.68 -15.84 -20.31
CA MET A 607 0.32 -14.81 -20.51
C MET A 607 0.53 -14.00 -19.24
N ALA A 608 1.64 -13.28 -19.18
CA ALA A 608 1.84 -12.21 -18.23
C ALA A 608 2.61 -11.10 -18.96
N ARG A 609 2.08 -9.86 -18.93
CA ARG A 609 2.60 -8.73 -19.72
C ARG A 609 2.74 -9.06 -21.23
N ASN A 610 1.73 -9.75 -21.80
CA ASN A 610 1.74 -10.25 -23.20
C ASN A 610 2.88 -11.23 -23.53
N VAL A 611 3.46 -11.91 -22.54
CA VAL A 611 4.44 -12.99 -22.74
C VAL A 611 3.87 -14.29 -22.21
N SER A 612 3.87 -15.34 -23.03
CA SER A 612 3.44 -16.69 -22.63
C SER A 612 4.21 -17.18 -21.39
N VAL A 613 3.49 -17.76 -20.42
CA VAL A 613 4.07 -18.28 -19.17
C VAL A 613 3.90 -19.80 -19.10
N SER A 614 5.03 -20.51 -19.03
CA SER A 614 5.05 -21.97 -18.85
C SER A 614 4.76 -22.39 -17.41
N ASP A 615 4.44 -23.66 -17.20
CA ASP A 615 4.32 -24.26 -15.87
C ASP A 615 3.28 -23.59 -14.94
N VAL A 616 2.24 -22.98 -15.53
CA VAL A 616 1.12 -22.40 -14.79
C VAL A 616 0.08 -23.47 -14.53
N GLU A 617 -0.36 -23.63 -13.28
CA GLU A 617 -1.42 -24.56 -12.93
C GLU A 617 -2.79 -23.97 -13.28
N ILE A 618 -3.60 -24.72 -14.03
CA ILE A 618 -4.94 -24.29 -14.44
C ILE A 618 -5.98 -25.12 -13.71
N PHE A 619 -6.98 -24.43 -13.18
CA PHE A 619 -8.13 -24.98 -12.50
C PHE A 619 -9.40 -24.55 -13.25
N LEU A 620 -10.41 -25.42 -13.23
CA LEU A 620 -11.79 -25.09 -13.56
C LEU A 620 -12.55 -25.17 -12.24
N GLU A 621 -13.02 -24.05 -11.72
CA GLU A 621 -13.40 -23.91 -10.31
C GLU A 621 -12.25 -24.39 -9.40
N ASP A 622 -12.51 -25.34 -8.51
CA ASP A 622 -11.53 -25.95 -7.63
C ASP A 622 -10.82 -27.19 -8.23
N GLU A 623 -11.23 -27.66 -9.42
CA GLU A 623 -10.66 -28.86 -10.04
C GLU A 623 -9.45 -28.51 -10.90
N ARG A 624 -8.27 -29.01 -10.52
CA ARG A 624 -7.04 -28.87 -11.32
C ARG A 624 -7.15 -29.61 -12.65
N ILE A 625 -7.24 -28.88 -13.77
CA ILE A 625 -7.38 -29.43 -15.12
C ILE A 625 -6.04 -29.64 -15.84
N GLY A 626 -4.97 -28.97 -15.43
CA GLY A 626 -3.65 -29.18 -16.04
C GLY A 626 -2.60 -28.14 -15.69
N THR A 627 -1.53 -28.12 -16.49
CA THR A 627 -0.43 -27.16 -16.39
C THR A 627 -0.03 -26.72 -17.80
N THR A 628 0.27 -25.44 -18.02
CA THR A 628 0.71 -24.93 -19.32
C THR A 628 2.07 -25.49 -19.76
N GLY A 629 2.25 -25.70 -21.06
CA GLY A 629 3.52 -26.11 -21.66
C GLY A 629 4.51 -24.95 -21.83
N ASP A 630 5.67 -25.23 -22.44
CA ASP A 630 6.74 -24.24 -22.69
C ASP A 630 6.28 -23.02 -23.54
N ASP A 631 5.21 -23.16 -24.31
CA ASP A 631 4.60 -22.09 -25.11
C ASP A 631 3.48 -21.33 -24.38
N GLY A 632 3.25 -21.66 -23.10
CA GLY A 632 2.22 -21.08 -22.26
C GLY A 632 0.81 -21.60 -22.55
N THR A 633 0.65 -22.70 -23.29
CA THR A 633 -0.67 -23.24 -23.65
C THR A 633 -1.01 -24.54 -22.92
N LEU A 634 -2.30 -24.77 -22.71
CA LEU A 634 -2.91 -26.01 -22.23
C LEU A 634 -4.09 -26.37 -23.14
N THR A 635 -4.09 -27.58 -23.69
CA THR A 635 -5.30 -28.11 -24.36
C THR A 635 -6.21 -28.79 -23.33
N TYR A 636 -7.43 -28.30 -23.20
CA TYR A 636 -8.44 -28.84 -22.30
C TYR A 636 -9.67 -29.38 -23.07
N THR A 637 -10.34 -30.39 -22.54
CA THR A 637 -11.59 -30.93 -23.10
C THR A 637 -12.60 -31.06 -21.97
N PRO A 638 -13.60 -30.16 -21.87
CA PRO A 638 -14.57 -30.22 -20.80
C PRO A 638 -15.47 -31.45 -20.90
N ASN A 639 -15.93 -31.92 -19.74
CA ASN A 639 -16.77 -33.11 -19.59
C ASN A 639 -18.12 -32.83 -18.91
N GLN A 640 -18.33 -31.61 -18.41
CA GLN A 640 -19.50 -31.19 -17.66
C GLN A 640 -19.99 -29.84 -18.19
N GLU A 641 -21.31 -29.68 -18.31
CA GLU A 641 -21.97 -28.43 -18.70
C GLU A 641 -22.10 -27.49 -17.49
N GLY A 642 -22.04 -26.18 -17.72
CA GLY A 642 -22.17 -25.16 -16.66
C GLY A 642 -21.44 -23.86 -16.99
N LYS A 643 -21.72 -22.82 -16.20
CA LYS A 643 -20.86 -21.63 -16.09
C LYS A 643 -19.73 -21.97 -15.14
N PHE A 644 -18.49 -21.66 -15.51
CA PHE A 644 -17.31 -21.97 -14.70
C PHE A 644 -16.29 -20.85 -14.76
N THR A 645 -15.48 -20.69 -13.72
CA THR A 645 -14.30 -19.84 -13.72
C THR A 645 -13.04 -20.68 -13.96
N LEU A 646 -12.24 -20.30 -14.96
CA LEU A 646 -10.87 -20.77 -15.10
C LEU A 646 -9.97 -19.96 -14.17
N SER A 647 -9.10 -20.63 -13.42
CA SER A 647 -8.12 -19.98 -12.54
C SER A 647 -6.71 -20.47 -12.88
N ALA A 648 -5.76 -19.54 -12.95
CA ALA A 648 -4.36 -19.76 -13.30
C ALA A 648 -3.48 -19.39 -12.12
N ASN A 649 -2.74 -20.35 -11.59
CA ASN A 649 -1.91 -20.20 -10.38
C ASN A 649 -0.45 -20.57 -10.66
N LYS A 650 0.47 -19.70 -10.25
CA LYS A 650 1.91 -19.97 -10.28
C LYS A 650 2.62 -19.15 -9.21
N ALA A 651 3.49 -19.77 -8.44
CA ALA A 651 4.30 -19.06 -7.45
C ALA A 651 5.15 -17.96 -8.11
N GLY A 652 5.15 -16.76 -7.53
CA GLY A 652 5.83 -15.59 -8.08
C GLY A 652 5.03 -14.82 -9.14
N TYR A 653 3.75 -15.15 -9.33
CA TYR A 653 2.79 -14.43 -10.17
C TYR A 653 1.50 -14.16 -9.38
N ILE A 654 0.78 -13.10 -9.73
CA ILE A 654 -0.62 -12.94 -9.28
C ILE A 654 -1.47 -13.90 -10.10
N SER A 655 -2.38 -14.62 -9.44
CA SER A 655 -3.31 -15.53 -10.11
C SER A 655 -4.20 -14.78 -11.11
N GLY A 656 -4.50 -15.44 -12.22
CA GLY A 656 -5.44 -14.96 -13.22
C GLY A 656 -6.74 -15.73 -13.15
N SER A 657 -7.85 -15.11 -13.50
CA SER A 657 -9.11 -15.83 -13.71
C SER A 657 -9.81 -15.39 -14.99
N LYS A 658 -10.64 -16.28 -15.54
CA LYS A 658 -11.52 -15.99 -16.69
C LYS A 658 -12.77 -16.87 -16.62
N ASP A 659 -13.93 -16.25 -16.69
CA ASP A 659 -15.19 -16.99 -16.80
C ASP A 659 -15.39 -17.58 -18.19
N VAL A 660 -15.93 -18.80 -18.21
CA VAL A 660 -16.23 -19.56 -19.42
C VAL A 660 -17.56 -20.30 -19.27
N ASP A 661 -18.36 -20.29 -20.34
CA ASP A 661 -19.55 -21.14 -20.44
C ASP A 661 -19.17 -22.48 -21.08
N VAL A 662 -19.50 -23.59 -20.44
CA VAL A 662 -19.41 -24.92 -21.05
C VAL A 662 -20.79 -25.41 -21.45
N VAL A 663 -21.00 -25.53 -22.77
CA VAL A 663 -22.28 -25.99 -23.33
C VAL A 663 -22.22 -27.45 -23.79
N GLY A 664 -23.39 -28.08 -23.85
CA GLY A 664 -23.53 -29.46 -24.31
C GLY A 664 -23.10 -29.69 -25.76
N ALA A 665 -22.70 -30.92 -26.09
CA ALA A 665 -22.30 -31.26 -27.45
C ALA A 665 -23.43 -31.03 -28.46
N GLY A 666 -23.21 -30.12 -29.41
CA GLY A 666 -24.19 -29.74 -30.44
C GLY A 666 -25.14 -28.60 -30.04
N VAL A 667 -24.95 -28.02 -28.85
CA VAL A 667 -25.58 -26.76 -28.45
C VAL A 667 -24.79 -25.59 -29.03
N LEU A 668 -25.49 -24.59 -29.57
CA LEU A 668 -24.89 -23.34 -30.04
C LEU A 668 -25.39 -22.20 -29.14
N LYS A 669 -24.48 -21.44 -28.55
CA LYS A 669 -24.81 -20.20 -27.81
C LYS A 669 -24.66 -19.00 -28.73
N LEU A 670 -25.49 -17.98 -28.56
CA LEU A 670 -25.32 -16.71 -29.26
C LEU A 670 -24.19 -15.91 -28.62
N LEU A 671 -23.37 -15.27 -29.45
CA LEU A 671 -22.32 -14.35 -29.01
C LEU A 671 -22.58 -12.97 -29.61
N LEU A 672 -22.42 -11.93 -28.80
CA LEU A 672 -22.66 -10.55 -29.19
C LEU A 672 -21.33 -9.79 -29.25
N SER A 673 -21.19 -8.92 -30.23
CA SER A 673 -20.12 -7.92 -30.28
C SER A 673 -20.68 -6.58 -30.73
N ILE A 674 -20.28 -5.50 -30.07
CA ILE A 674 -20.76 -4.14 -30.35
C ILE A 674 -19.67 -3.33 -31.07
N SER A 675 -20.08 -2.54 -32.06
CA SER A 675 -19.21 -1.59 -32.76
C SER A 675 -19.90 -0.22 -32.89
N PRO A 676 -19.22 0.91 -32.60
CA PRO A 676 -17.87 1.00 -32.02
C PRO A 676 -17.80 0.41 -30.60
N GLU A 677 -16.59 0.06 -30.16
CA GLU A 677 -16.35 -0.51 -28.83
C GLU A 677 -16.61 0.53 -27.72
N THR A 678 -16.12 1.76 -27.91
CA THR A 678 -16.49 2.89 -27.08
C THR A 678 -17.81 3.46 -27.55
N VAL A 679 -18.83 3.40 -26.70
CA VAL A 679 -20.19 3.86 -27.02
C VAL A 679 -20.52 5.14 -26.26
N ARG A 680 -21.06 6.12 -26.98
CA ARG A 680 -21.50 7.40 -26.44
C ARG A 680 -22.99 7.62 -26.66
N ILE A 681 -23.57 8.48 -25.83
CA ILE A 681 -24.93 8.97 -26.08
C ILE A 681 -25.03 9.58 -27.49
N GLY A 682 -26.08 9.20 -28.21
CA GLY A 682 -26.31 9.63 -29.60
C GLY A 682 -25.62 8.79 -30.67
N ASP A 683 -24.75 7.85 -30.29
CA ASP A 683 -24.13 6.94 -31.25
C ASP A 683 -25.15 5.96 -31.85
N GLN A 684 -24.93 5.64 -33.13
CA GLN A 684 -25.53 4.48 -33.75
C GLN A 684 -24.56 3.30 -33.65
N ILE A 685 -24.90 2.32 -32.83
CA ILE A 685 -24.10 1.10 -32.66
C ILE A 685 -24.59 -0.01 -33.60
N ASN A 686 -23.68 -0.90 -33.97
CA ASN A 686 -23.97 -2.16 -34.63
C ASN A 686 -23.77 -3.30 -33.64
N ILE A 687 -24.82 -4.08 -33.43
CA ILE A 687 -24.82 -5.29 -32.60
C ILE A 687 -24.73 -6.48 -33.55
N VAL A 688 -23.62 -7.20 -33.51
CA VAL A 688 -23.37 -8.38 -34.36
C VAL A 688 -23.57 -9.62 -33.52
N VAL A 689 -24.42 -10.54 -34.01
CA VAL A 689 -24.72 -11.81 -33.35
C VAL A 689 -24.13 -12.97 -34.16
N THR A 690 -23.32 -13.80 -33.50
CA THR A 690 -22.67 -14.99 -34.09
C THR A 690 -22.94 -16.25 -33.27
N ASP A 691 -22.72 -17.44 -33.84
CA ASP A 691 -22.77 -18.70 -33.09
C ASP A 691 -21.45 -18.98 -32.35
N SER A 692 -21.53 -19.68 -31.22
CA SER A 692 -20.39 -19.94 -30.35
C SER A 692 -19.27 -20.80 -30.94
N VAL A 693 -19.55 -21.61 -31.97
CA VAL A 693 -18.62 -22.65 -32.45
C VAL A 693 -17.88 -22.21 -33.71
N GLU A 694 -18.62 -21.83 -34.76
CA GLU A 694 -18.05 -21.45 -36.05
C GLU A 694 -17.95 -19.93 -36.22
N LYS A 695 -18.42 -19.15 -35.22
CA LYS A 695 -18.50 -17.68 -35.26
C LYS A 695 -19.24 -17.19 -36.51
N LYS A 696 -20.20 -17.97 -37.02
CA LYS A 696 -20.98 -17.58 -38.20
C LYS A 696 -22.06 -16.59 -37.78
N PRO A 697 -22.36 -15.59 -38.63
CA PRO A 697 -23.43 -14.65 -38.34
C PRO A 697 -24.79 -15.35 -38.24
N VAL A 698 -25.55 -15.02 -37.18
CA VAL A 698 -26.88 -15.58 -36.92
C VAL A 698 -27.94 -14.59 -37.39
N SER A 699 -28.69 -14.96 -38.43
CA SER A 699 -29.75 -14.13 -39.00
C SER A 699 -31.11 -14.35 -38.32
N GLY A 700 -31.86 -13.26 -38.16
CA GLY A 700 -33.20 -13.26 -37.58
C GLY A 700 -33.22 -13.50 -36.07
N ALA A 701 -32.13 -13.21 -35.36
CA ALA A 701 -32.10 -13.18 -33.89
C ALA A 701 -32.83 -11.91 -33.40
N ASP A 702 -33.59 -12.07 -32.32
CA ASP A 702 -34.15 -10.93 -31.58
C ASP A 702 -33.05 -10.38 -30.66
N VAL A 703 -32.90 -9.06 -30.61
CA VAL A 703 -31.90 -8.39 -29.77
C VAL A 703 -32.61 -7.43 -28.82
N PHE A 704 -32.14 -7.33 -27.58
CA PHE A 704 -32.65 -6.45 -26.56
C PHE A 704 -31.52 -5.59 -26.01
N PHE A 705 -31.81 -4.32 -25.74
CA PHE A 705 -30.88 -3.34 -25.18
C PHE A 705 -31.49 -2.76 -23.91
N GLY A 706 -30.88 -3.02 -22.75
CA GLY A 706 -31.45 -2.61 -21.46
C GLY A 706 -32.85 -3.19 -21.23
N GLY A 707 -33.05 -4.47 -21.61
CA GLY A 707 -34.35 -5.16 -21.57
C GLY A 707 -35.35 -4.75 -22.67
N LEU A 708 -35.10 -3.65 -23.41
CA LEU A 708 -35.99 -3.19 -24.47
C LEU A 708 -35.65 -3.87 -25.80
N LYS A 709 -36.65 -4.49 -26.43
CA LYS A 709 -36.47 -5.13 -27.74
C LYS A 709 -36.09 -4.10 -28.81
N VAL A 710 -34.96 -4.32 -29.47
CA VAL A 710 -34.48 -3.52 -30.60
C VAL A 710 -35.44 -3.66 -31.79
N GLU A 711 -35.67 -2.57 -32.52
CA GLU A 711 -36.55 -2.60 -33.70
C GLU A 711 -35.92 -3.43 -34.83
N GLY A 712 -36.51 -4.59 -35.12
CA GLY A 712 -36.07 -5.51 -36.16
C GLY A 712 -35.39 -6.75 -35.61
N GLN A 713 -34.86 -7.57 -36.51
CA GLN A 713 -34.06 -8.74 -36.19
C GLN A 713 -32.73 -8.64 -36.93
N THR A 714 -31.73 -9.43 -36.53
CA THR A 714 -30.43 -9.43 -37.21
C THR A 714 -30.54 -9.77 -38.69
N GLY A 715 -29.76 -9.04 -39.51
CA GLY A 715 -29.66 -9.23 -40.95
C GLY A 715 -29.02 -10.56 -41.35
N THR A 716 -28.82 -10.77 -42.66
CA THR A 716 -28.13 -11.97 -43.16
C THR A 716 -26.64 -12.02 -42.80
N ASP A 717 -26.08 -10.87 -42.45
CA ASP A 717 -24.74 -10.65 -41.93
C ASP A 717 -24.69 -10.70 -40.38
N GLY A 718 -25.79 -11.08 -39.72
CA GLY A 718 -25.89 -11.19 -38.26
C GLY A 718 -25.98 -9.86 -37.53
N THR A 719 -26.13 -8.73 -38.23
CA THR A 719 -26.07 -7.40 -37.63
C THR A 719 -27.44 -6.77 -37.45
N VAL A 720 -27.65 -6.03 -36.36
CA VAL A 720 -28.74 -5.06 -36.18
C VAL A 720 -28.17 -3.75 -35.63
N SER A 721 -28.73 -2.60 -36.02
CA SER A 721 -28.28 -1.30 -35.52
C SER A 721 -29.21 -0.76 -34.44
N TYR A 722 -28.65 -0.06 -33.45
CA TYR A 722 -29.39 0.57 -32.36
C TYR A 722 -28.88 2.00 -32.14
N TRP A 723 -29.78 2.92 -31.79
CA TRP A 723 -29.43 4.30 -31.45
C TRP A 723 -29.45 4.47 -29.95
N VAL A 724 -28.31 4.85 -29.38
CA VAL A 724 -28.16 4.97 -27.94
C VAL A 724 -28.66 6.34 -27.49
N THR A 725 -29.64 6.37 -26.58
CA THR A 725 -30.37 7.60 -26.24
C THR A 725 -30.11 8.12 -24.83
N ALA A 726 -29.47 7.33 -23.97
CA ALA A 726 -29.14 7.71 -22.60
C ALA A 726 -27.80 7.06 -22.20
N PRO A 727 -27.02 7.68 -21.32
CA PRO A 727 -25.80 7.10 -20.79
C PRO A 727 -26.11 6.03 -19.74
N GLY A 728 -25.08 5.38 -19.21
CA GLY A 728 -25.18 4.32 -18.21
C GLY A 728 -24.76 2.95 -18.74
N THR A 729 -24.85 1.95 -17.88
CA THR A 729 -24.45 0.58 -18.20
C THR A 729 -25.65 -0.25 -18.60
N TYR A 730 -25.59 -0.91 -19.77
CA TYR A 730 -26.71 -1.64 -20.35
C TYR A 730 -26.31 -3.09 -20.64
N THR A 731 -27.16 -4.03 -20.19
CA THR A 731 -27.11 -5.40 -20.69
C THR A 731 -27.75 -5.47 -22.07
N VAL A 732 -27.03 -6.06 -23.03
CA VAL A 732 -27.48 -6.33 -24.39
C VAL A 732 -27.56 -7.85 -24.55
N ASN A 733 -28.75 -8.37 -24.81
CA ASN A 733 -28.95 -9.81 -25.01
C ASN A 733 -29.55 -10.13 -26.38
N ALA A 734 -29.33 -11.35 -26.84
CA ALA A 734 -29.87 -11.87 -28.09
C ALA A 734 -30.51 -13.24 -27.86
N THR A 735 -31.66 -13.46 -28.50
CA THR A 735 -32.41 -14.71 -28.43
C THR A 735 -32.74 -15.25 -29.82
N LYS A 736 -32.64 -16.56 -30.00
CA LYS A 736 -33.00 -17.25 -31.24
C LYS A 736 -33.35 -18.70 -30.96
N ALA A 737 -34.51 -19.15 -31.44
CA ALA A 737 -34.90 -20.55 -31.33
C ALA A 737 -33.84 -21.48 -31.93
N GLY A 738 -33.40 -22.47 -31.14
CA GLY A 738 -32.34 -23.40 -31.51
C GLY A 738 -30.94 -22.97 -31.04
N TYR A 739 -30.83 -21.84 -30.36
CA TYR A 739 -29.61 -21.37 -29.70
C TYR A 739 -29.90 -21.10 -28.22
N GLU A 740 -28.88 -21.24 -27.39
CA GLU A 740 -28.87 -20.62 -26.06
C GLU A 740 -28.69 -19.11 -26.20
N GLU A 741 -29.32 -18.38 -25.29
CA GLU A 741 -29.29 -16.91 -25.28
C GLU A 741 -27.87 -16.42 -25.02
N GLY A 742 -27.54 -15.30 -25.65
CA GLY A 742 -26.26 -14.63 -25.46
C GLY A 742 -26.49 -13.27 -24.83
N GLU A 743 -25.56 -12.83 -24.00
CA GLU A 743 -25.60 -11.50 -23.40
C GLU A 743 -24.20 -10.88 -23.35
N THR A 744 -24.17 -9.57 -23.21
CA THR A 744 -22.96 -8.77 -22.99
C THR A 744 -23.36 -7.47 -22.32
N VAL A 745 -22.47 -6.90 -21.52
CA VAL A 745 -22.67 -5.58 -20.90
C VAL A 745 -21.93 -4.53 -21.71
N ILE A 746 -22.50 -3.34 -21.86
CA ILE A 746 -21.81 -2.18 -22.43
C ILE A 746 -21.96 -0.96 -21.52
N GLU A 747 -20.93 -0.14 -21.46
CA GLU A 747 -20.99 1.18 -20.84
C GLU A 747 -21.21 2.25 -21.90
N VAL A 748 -22.23 3.08 -21.70
CA VAL A 748 -22.52 4.24 -22.53
C VAL A 748 -22.11 5.49 -21.77
N SER A 749 -21.11 6.17 -22.30
CA SER A 749 -20.64 7.42 -21.72
C SER A 749 -21.43 8.63 -22.23
N GLU A 750 -21.61 9.63 -21.38
CA GLU A 750 -22.01 10.98 -21.79
C GLU A 750 -20.75 11.83 -22.00
N ASP A 751 -20.77 12.73 -22.99
CA ASP A 751 -19.71 13.70 -23.19
C ASP A 751 -19.75 14.75 -22.05
N ARG A 752 -18.87 14.61 -21.06
CA ARG A 752 -18.71 15.58 -19.96
C ARG A 752 -17.24 15.86 -19.64
N ALA A 753 -16.95 17.09 -19.28
CA ALA A 753 -15.72 17.43 -18.57
C ALA A 753 -15.99 17.24 -17.07
N ASN A 754 -15.05 16.63 -16.36
CA ASN A 754 -15.14 16.40 -14.91
C ASN A 754 -13.81 16.84 -14.29
N PHE A 755 -13.83 17.67 -13.27
CA PHE A 755 -12.62 18.27 -12.71
C PHE A 755 -12.40 17.81 -11.28
N GLU A 756 -11.25 17.20 -11.02
CA GLU A 756 -10.82 16.76 -9.70
C GLU A 756 -9.60 17.56 -9.23
N TYR A 757 -9.51 17.76 -7.91
CA TYR A 757 -8.47 18.53 -7.25
C TYR A 757 -7.57 17.59 -6.44
N SER A 758 -6.27 17.77 -6.54
CA SER A 758 -5.26 16.95 -5.84
C SER A 758 -4.02 17.78 -5.52
N ASP A 759 -3.05 17.19 -4.83
CA ASP A 759 -1.74 17.79 -4.52
C ASP A 759 -1.86 19.19 -3.88
N PHE A 760 -2.80 19.35 -2.96
CA PHE A 760 -3.05 20.62 -2.29
C PHE A 760 -1.95 20.94 -1.29
N SER A 761 -1.32 22.11 -1.42
CA SER A 761 -0.26 22.57 -0.52
C SER A 761 -0.38 24.04 -0.17
N ILE A 762 0.10 24.40 1.02
CA ILE A 762 0.10 25.77 1.55
C ILE A 762 1.50 26.06 2.08
N GLU A 763 2.21 27.00 1.44
CA GLU A 763 3.58 27.34 1.78
C GLU A 763 3.82 28.86 1.83
N PRO A 764 4.38 29.40 2.94
CA PRO A 764 4.73 28.72 4.19
C PRO A 764 3.50 28.43 5.07
N ALA A 765 3.58 27.40 5.92
CA ALA A 765 2.52 27.09 6.90
C ALA A 765 2.36 28.16 8.01
N SER A 766 3.36 29.04 8.18
CA SER A 766 3.31 30.18 9.09
C SER A 766 4.03 31.39 8.51
N VAL A 767 3.36 32.55 8.53
CA VAL A 767 3.89 33.83 8.02
C VAL A 767 3.72 34.94 9.04
N LYS A 768 4.41 36.07 8.87
CA LYS A 768 4.12 37.28 9.66
C LYS A 768 3.00 38.06 8.99
N GLY A 769 2.24 38.82 9.77
CA GLY A 769 1.24 39.73 9.21
C GLY A 769 1.83 40.62 8.11
N GLY A 770 1.22 40.55 6.92
CA GLY A 770 1.64 41.24 5.70
C GLY A 770 2.55 40.44 4.74
N ASP A 771 3.01 39.24 5.13
CA ASP A 771 3.75 38.33 4.24
C ASP A 771 2.78 37.39 3.50
N ALA A 772 3.13 37.04 2.26
CA ALA A 772 2.26 36.22 1.40
C ALA A 772 2.46 34.72 1.63
N VAL A 773 1.37 33.97 1.50
CA VAL A 773 1.34 32.50 1.44
C VAL A 773 0.98 32.09 0.02
N THR A 774 1.61 31.02 -0.45
CA THR A 774 1.30 30.37 -1.73
C THR A 774 0.41 29.17 -1.46
N ILE A 775 -0.69 29.07 -2.19
CA ILE A 775 -1.61 27.93 -2.13
C ILE A 775 -1.57 27.28 -3.50
N GLN A 776 -1.20 26.01 -3.58
CA GLN A 776 -1.10 25.28 -4.84
C GLN A 776 -2.08 24.12 -4.84
N VAL A 777 -2.71 23.89 -5.99
CA VAL A 777 -3.58 22.73 -6.22
C VAL A 777 -3.38 22.22 -7.64
N LYS A 778 -3.34 20.90 -7.82
CA LYS A 778 -3.41 20.27 -9.14
C LYS A 778 -4.88 20.07 -9.52
N VAL A 779 -5.23 20.47 -10.73
CA VAL A 779 -6.56 20.31 -11.32
C VAL A 779 -6.46 19.39 -12.52
N GLU A 780 -7.24 18.32 -12.53
CA GLU A 780 -7.25 17.32 -13.59
C GLU A 780 -8.64 17.17 -14.19
N ASN A 781 -8.74 17.17 -15.53
CA ASN A 781 -9.99 16.86 -16.21
C ASN A 781 -10.10 15.34 -16.41
N THR A 782 -10.74 14.65 -15.47
CA THR A 782 -11.04 13.20 -15.53
C THR A 782 -12.21 12.88 -16.47
N GLY A 783 -12.83 13.89 -17.08
CA GLY A 783 -13.87 13.72 -18.09
C GLY A 783 -13.35 13.26 -19.46
N ASN A 784 -14.27 12.90 -20.35
CA ASN A 784 -13.98 12.35 -21.69
C ASN A 784 -14.01 13.41 -22.82
N ILE A 785 -14.33 14.67 -22.49
CA ILE A 785 -14.24 15.82 -23.39
C ILE A 785 -13.48 16.98 -22.75
N ALA A 786 -13.01 17.91 -23.58
CA ALA A 786 -12.44 19.17 -23.10
C ALA A 786 -13.49 20.00 -22.35
N GLY A 787 -13.05 20.70 -21.30
CA GLY A 787 -13.91 21.58 -20.52
C GLY A 787 -13.19 22.83 -20.03
N GLU A 788 -13.95 23.65 -19.32
CA GLU A 788 -13.45 24.81 -18.58
C GLU A 788 -14.06 24.79 -17.17
N THR A 789 -13.24 25.05 -16.15
CA THR A 789 -13.65 25.18 -14.75
C THR A 789 -13.09 26.45 -14.13
N GLU A 790 -13.79 27.01 -13.15
CA GLU A 790 -13.32 28.13 -12.34
C GLU A 790 -12.84 27.59 -10.99
N VAL A 791 -11.53 27.66 -10.76
CA VAL A 791 -10.89 27.24 -9.51
C VAL A 791 -10.97 28.41 -8.54
N GLU A 792 -11.75 28.26 -7.48
CA GLU A 792 -12.00 29.30 -6.48
C GLU A 792 -11.19 29.04 -5.21
N LEU A 793 -10.50 30.07 -4.71
CA LEU A 793 -9.82 30.06 -3.41
C LEU A 793 -10.71 30.72 -2.36
N LEU A 794 -11.06 29.97 -1.33
CA LEU A 794 -11.76 30.48 -0.15
C LEU A 794 -10.82 30.58 1.04
N VAL A 795 -10.95 31.66 1.79
CA VAL A 795 -10.28 31.84 3.09
C VAL A 795 -11.33 32.17 4.14
N ASN A 796 -11.42 31.33 5.18
CA ASN A 796 -12.49 31.38 6.20
C ASN A 796 -13.90 31.42 5.57
N ASN A 797 -14.12 30.61 4.53
CA ASN A 797 -15.35 30.49 3.75
C ASN A 797 -15.75 31.77 2.96
N GLU A 798 -14.82 32.72 2.79
CA GLU A 798 -14.98 33.86 1.89
C GLU A 798 -14.10 33.67 0.65
N SER A 799 -14.69 33.79 -0.55
CA SER A 799 -13.96 33.77 -1.82
C SER A 799 -13.02 34.96 -1.92
N VAL A 800 -11.72 34.71 -2.07
CA VAL A 800 -10.66 35.74 -2.11
C VAL A 800 -9.97 35.85 -3.46
N ASP A 801 -9.94 34.78 -4.26
CA ASP A 801 -9.38 34.75 -5.62
C ASP A 801 -10.01 33.62 -6.45
N SER A 802 -9.97 33.73 -7.78
CA SER A 802 -10.41 32.66 -8.68
C SER A 802 -9.63 32.64 -10.01
N LYS A 803 -9.48 31.45 -10.60
CA LYS A 803 -8.77 31.24 -11.88
C LYS A 803 -9.53 30.29 -12.79
N ALA A 804 -9.85 30.74 -14.00
CA ALA A 804 -10.42 29.90 -15.04
C ALA A 804 -9.34 29.01 -15.68
N VAL A 805 -9.64 27.72 -15.81
CA VAL A 805 -8.76 26.68 -16.34
C VAL A 805 -9.51 25.90 -17.40
N SER A 806 -8.93 25.76 -18.59
CA SER A 806 -9.46 24.90 -19.65
C SER A 806 -8.49 23.76 -19.94
N LEU A 807 -9.00 22.53 -19.90
CA LEU A 807 -8.24 21.29 -20.03
C LEU A 807 -8.91 20.37 -21.03
N GLU A 808 -8.10 19.72 -21.86
CA GLU A 808 -8.52 18.55 -22.66
C GLU A 808 -8.82 17.36 -21.74
N ALA A 809 -9.51 16.34 -22.26
CA ALA A 809 -9.76 15.10 -21.52
C ALA A 809 -8.44 14.43 -21.09
N GLY A 810 -8.34 14.05 -19.81
CA GLY A 810 -7.15 13.44 -19.20
C GLY A 810 -5.96 14.39 -19.02
N ALA A 811 -6.12 15.69 -19.26
CA ALA A 811 -5.08 16.67 -19.02
C ALA A 811 -5.19 17.25 -17.60
N SER A 812 -4.04 17.54 -16.99
CA SER A 812 -3.96 18.23 -15.70
C SER A 812 -3.11 19.49 -15.77
N THR A 813 -3.38 20.47 -14.91
CA THR A 813 -2.53 21.64 -14.69
C THR A 813 -2.46 21.98 -13.20
N VAL A 814 -1.40 22.66 -12.80
CA VAL A 814 -1.27 23.20 -11.44
C VAL A 814 -1.75 24.65 -11.42
N VAL A 815 -2.47 25.02 -10.37
CA VAL A 815 -3.01 26.35 -10.13
C VAL A 815 -2.45 26.90 -8.83
N ASP A 816 -1.75 28.03 -8.92
CA ASP A 816 -1.13 28.69 -7.77
C ASP A 816 -1.89 29.95 -7.37
N PHE A 817 -2.27 30.11 -6.12
CA PHE A 817 -2.76 31.36 -5.56
C PHE A 817 -1.74 31.99 -4.62
N SER A 818 -1.79 33.31 -4.47
CA SER A 818 -0.99 34.02 -3.48
C SER A 818 -1.92 34.91 -2.65
N HIS A 819 -1.95 34.67 -1.34
CA HIS A 819 -2.83 35.38 -0.42
C HIS A 819 -2.05 35.99 0.75
N THR A 820 -2.56 37.06 1.36
CA THR A 820 -1.87 37.78 2.44
C THR A 820 -2.87 38.25 3.48
N GLU A 821 -2.49 38.11 4.75
CA GLU A 821 -3.29 38.49 5.91
C GLU A 821 -2.49 39.37 6.86
N GLU A 822 -3.14 40.39 7.43
CA GLU A 822 -2.50 41.40 8.29
C GLU A 822 -2.65 41.08 9.78
N GLU A 823 -3.77 40.46 10.15
CA GLU A 823 -4.09 40.15 11.54
C GLU A 823 -3.53 38.79 11.95
N ALA A 824 -3.02 38.71 13.18
CA ALA A 824 -2.50 37.45 13.68
C ALA A 824 -3.65 36.49 14.03
N GLY A 825 -3.59 35.27 13.52
CA GLY A 825 -4.63 34.26 13.66
C GLY A 825 -4.36 33.04 12.78
N THR A 826 -5.19 32.01 12.92
CA THR A 826 -5.21 30.85 12.03
C THR A 826 -6.27 31.08 10.95
N TYR A 827 -5.89 30.86 9.70
CA TYR A 827 -6.75 31.07 8.54
C TYR A 827 -6.98 29.74 7.84
N ASN A 828 -8.24 29.36 7.69
CA ASN A 828 -8.63 28.15 6.97
C ASN A 828 -8.71 28.47 5.47
N VAL A 829 -8.20 27.59 4.65
CA VAL A 829 -8.14 27.71 3.20
C VAL A 829 -8.85 26.54 2.58
N GLU A 830 -9.68 26.79 1.56
CA GLU A 830 -10.40 25.76 0.81
C GLU A 830 -10.26 26.02 -0.70
N VAL A 831 -10.06 24.96 -1.48
CA VAL A 831 -10.12 24.98 -2.95
C VAL A 831 -10.80 23.69 -3.42
N GLY A 832 -12.00 23.81 -3.99
CA GLY A 832 -12.83 22.63 -4.27
C GLY A 832 -13.24 21.93 -2.98
N ASP A 833 -12.93 20.65 -2.87
CA ASP A 833 -13.08 19.78 -1.70
C ASP A 833 -11.84 19.74 -0.80
N MET A 834 -10.71 20.29 -1.26
CA MET A 834 -9.45 20.34 -0.51
C MET A 834 -9.47 21.46 0.52
N SER A 835 -8.99 21.18 1.74
CA SER A 835 -8.88 22.18 2.81
C SER A 835 -7.57 22.11 3.57
N GLY A 836 -7.18 23.24 4.17
CA GLY A 836 -6.01 23.34 5.03
C GLY A 836 -6.02 24.63 5.84
N SER A 837 -4.92 24.95 6.51
CA SER A 837 -4.79 26.21 7.25
C SER A 837 -3.35 26.67 7.37
N TYR A 838 -3.13 27.97 7.45
CA TYR A 838 -1.84 28.57 7.81
C TYR A 838 -1.99 29.54 8.99
N GLU A 839 -0.89 29.79 9.70
CA GLU A 839 -0.84 30.72 10.82
C GLU A 839 -0.24 32.07 10.41
N VAL A 840 -0.84 33.16 10.88
CA VAL A 840 -0.28 34.50 10.79
C VAL A 840 0.16 34.94 12.18
N THR A 841 1.46 35.21 12.32
CA THR A 841 2.06 35.64 13.58
C THR A 841 2.14 37.17 13.66
N LYS A 842 2.13 37.71 14.88
CA LYS A 842 2.20 39.16 15.11
C LYS A 842 3.52 39.74 14.59
N SER A 843 3.43 40.70 13.68
CA SER A 843 4.57 41.53 13.31
C SER A 843 5.09 42.29 14.54
N THR A 844 6.34 42.02 14.94
CA THR A 844 6.98 42.76 16.04
C THR A 844 7.51 44.08 15.50
N PRO A 845 7.07 45.25 15.99
CA PRO A 845 7.59 46.52 15.48
C PRO A 845 9.07 46.66 15.82
N PHE A 846 9.90 46.69 14.76
CA PHE A 846 11.32 46.99 14.86
C PHE A 846 11.51 48.44 15.31
N LEU A 847 11.66 48.66 16.63
CA LEU A 847 12.09 49.94 17.18
C LEU A 847 13.58 50.13 16.83
N SER A 848 13.86 50.88 15.77
CA SER A 848 15.22 51.28 15.41
C SER A 848 15.84 52.12 16.54
N GLY A 849 16.70 51.48 17.34
CA GLY A 849 17.49 52.14 18.38
C GLY A 849 18.59 53.02 17.77
N ILE A 850 18.41 54.34 17.81
CA ILE A 850 19.50 55.30 17.61
C ILE A 850 19.90 55.84 18.99
N ALA A 851 20.93 55.23 19.59
CA ALA A 851 21.69 55.83 20.70
C ALA A 851 23.13 55.28 20.72
N THR A 852 23.98 55.91 19.89
CA THR A 852 25.37 56.33 20.16
C THR A 852 26.23 55.52 21.16
N LEU A 853 27.33 54.97 20.64
CA LEU A 853 28.72 54.99 21.13
C LEU A 853 29.55 54.27 20.04
N GLY A 854 30.54 54.81 19.33
CA GLY A 854 31.36 55.99 19.48
C GLY A 854 32.80 55.61 19.08
N ILE A 855 33.39 56.38 18.16
CA ILE A 855 34.85 56.60 17.98
C ILE A 855 35.62 55.59 17.09
N LEU A 856 36.01 55.99 15.86
CA LEU A 856 37.38 56.47 15.53
C LEU A 856 37.59 56.78 14.04
N ALA A 857 38.45 57.80 13.80
CA ALA A 857 39.03 58.25 12.53
C ALA A 857 38.09 59.04 11.60
N THR A 858 38.18 60.36 11.54
CA THR A 858 39.30 61.06 10.91
C THR A 858 39.48 62.43 11.56
N ALA A 859 40.63 62.71 12.16
CA ALA A 859 41.76 63.31 11.45
C ALA A 859 41.38 64.61 10.69
N PHE A 860 41.65 65.72 11.38
CA PHE A 860 42.46 66.79 10.79
C PHE A 860 41.82 67.64 9.68
N ILE A 861 40.82 68.46 10.02
CA ILE A 861 40.79 69.85 9.51
C ILE A 861 40.55 70.82 10.68
N LEU A 862 41.69 71.22 11.23
CA LEU A 862 41.93 72.40 12.03
C LEU A 862 41.67 73.68 11.22
N LEU A 863 41.19 74.70 11.94
CA LEU A 863 41.44 76.14 11.73
C LEU A 863 40.66 76.87 10.62
N ARG A 864 39.57 77.56 11.03
CA ARG A 864 39.55 79.03 10.90
C ARG A 864 38.50 79.74 11.78
N LYS A 865 39.01 80.70 12.57
CA LYS A 865 38.38 81.96 13.05
C LYS A 865 37.29 81.88 14.14
N ARG A 866 37.29 82.71 15.20
CA ARG A 866 38.24 83.73 15.69
C ARG A 866 37.78 84.23 17.08
N ARG A 867 38.73 84.33 18.02
CA ARG A 867 38.92 85.37 19.06
C ARG A 867 37.68 86.09 19.66
N ASN A 868 37.43 85.89 20.95
CA ASN A 868 37.99 86.70 22.04
C ASN A 868 38.06 85.87 23.33
#